data_AF-A0A6S6WQW0-F1
#
_entry.id   AF-A0A6S6WQW0-F1
#
_cell.length_a   1.000
_cell.length_b   1.000
_cell.length_c   1.000
_cell.angle_alpha   90.00
_cell.angle_beta   90.00
_cell.angle_gamma   90.00
#
_symmetry.space_group_name_H-M   'P 1'
#
loop_
_entity.id
_entity.type
_entity.pdbx_description
1 polymer ?
#
loop_
_entity_poly.entity_id
_entity_poly.type
_entity_poly.pdbx_seq_one_letter_code
_entity_poly.pdbx_strand_id
1 'polypeptide(L)'
;MPPLRQLSVALQALRRRPIETSGARKYARVFVRSCSCNAQLNTTTAAPPAAPPAPPTDHRTLAQTHNLFITSPYSPGSPLILPNGAYVFQKLQSFLRAQYPQFGFQEVITPIIYKKSLWEKSGHWENYAEDMFSVQGRGTTAQIPEAEGGEDGEFGLKPMNCPGHCLLFRDEIKSYRDLPVRLADFSALHRNEISGALTGLTRVRRFHQDDAHIFCRPDQILAEIEQTLKFVAMVYRTFGLGPYKLLLSTRPKDSFIGTVEEWDRAEEQLTTALNNIGSEWAINEGDGAFYGPKIDIILKDSNGKEHQTATIQLDFQLPQRFDLQYQASPEELEAGSQTSMDAGLDQTLRRPVIVHRAIYGSIERFMALLIEHYAGKYPFWLSPRPATILSLNDNAEVLEHVSRVQSVLSGLKAADPPEQVSTSLPKPLPLSTIQLPVDVDTSSRPLAKKIAEARTKKYNHIIVVGLNEVQTGSVNMQVVNQPSPEATFLELQEARGKEVTEKEQRKGANMSHMYNTPIPITVGPPHAQKTFHIYRGLLCHHSLYFDRLLNGPFAESGSSALFLRHVNKVTFQVFYDWINTGVVDCTIATDTDADAVDATPSPLLILSAYTFALYHATPTFLNALLDTFYIHTIQTQRLHASLIPYLYKYTVEGDAMRRLFVDLWVESTGAEGVGKRTLEGLESEFVVDWVVGCRERGVVLGMGGEEGRGCGSGVRVREGVICGRYHWHGG
;
A
#
# COMPACT_ATOMS: atom_id res chain seq x y z
N MET A 1 -27.86 18.84 2.34
CA MET A 1 -29.12 19.30 1.70
C MET A 1 -28.87 20.64 1.01
N PRO A 2 -29.30 20.82 -0.25
CA PRO A 2 -29.00 22.01 -1.08
C PRO A 2 -30.16 23.03 -1.08
N PRO A 3 -29.97 24.24 -1.62
CA PRO A 3 -31.04 24.94 -2.32
C PRO A 3 -30.92 24.73 -3.84
N LEU A 4 -32.00 24.16 -4.38
CA LEU A 4 -32.40 24.13 -5.79
C LEU A 4 -32.99 25.48 -6.22
N ARG A 5 -32.87 25.80 -7.52
CA ARG A 5 -33.81 26.51 -8.45
C ARG A 5 -33.03 27.40 -9.42
N GLN A 6 -33.37 27.58 -10.70
CA GLN A 6 -34.31 26.94 -11.62
C GLN A 6 -33.94 27.39 -13.05
N LEU A 7 -34.23 26.54 -14.02
CA LEU A 7 -34.28 26.82 -15.46
C LEU A 7 -35.21 28.00 -15.79
N SER A 8 -34.87 28.81 -16.81
CA SER A 8 -35.83 29.16 -17.88
C SER A 8 -35.21 29.93 -19.05
N VAL A 9 -35.33 29.30 -20.23
CA VAL A 9 -35.84 29.86 -21.49
C VAL A 9 -34.88 30.67 -22.38
N ALA A 10 -34.69 30.07 -23.57
CA ALA A 10 -34.12 30.63 -24.78
C ALA A 10 -34.88 31.86 -25.28
N LEU A 11 -34.17 32.81 -25.88
CA LEU A 11 -34.70 33.61 -26.98
C LEU A 11 -33.56 34.06 -27.92
N GLN A 12 -33.89 33.99 -29.20
CA GLN A 12 -33.04 34.14 -30.36
C GLN A 12 -32.68 35.60 -30.66
N ALA A 13 -31.63 35.73 -31.48
CA ALA A 13 -31.57 36.54 -32.71
C ALA A 13 -30.63 37.76 -32.74
N LEU A 14 -29.85 37.80 -33.85
CA LEU A 14 -29.20 38.90 -34.59
C LEU A 14 -27.71 38.58 -34.79
N ARG A 15 -27.24 37.93 -35.87
CA ARG A 15 -27.28 38.18 -37.34
C ARG A 15 -26.62 39.50 -37.79
N ARG A 16 -25.52 39.33 -38.58
CA ARG A 16 -24.82 40.24 -39.54
C ARG A 16 -23.57 40.97 -38.97
N ARG A 17 -22.32 40.52 -39.24
CA ARG A 17 -21.39 40.76 -40.41
C ARG A 17 -20.74 42.18 -40.41
N PRO A 18 -19.55 42.45 -41.02
CA PRO A 18 -18.39 41.58 -41.41
C PRO A 18 -16.96 42.25 -41.39
N ILE A 19 -15.90 41.46 -41.73
CA ILE A 19 -14.53 41.78 -42.29
C ILE A 19 -13.54 42.52 -41.34
N GLU A 20 -12.32 42.02 -41.04
CA GLU A 20 -11.14 42.09 -41.91
C GLU A 20 -10.13 40.93 -41.77
N THR A 21 -9.57 40.57 -42.93
CA THR A 21 -8.51 39.60 -43.15
C THR A 21 -7.15 40.30 -43.29
N SER A 22 -6.17 39.90 -42.49
CA SER A 22 -4.75 39.82 -42.86
C SER A 22 -4.19 38.63 -42.07
N GLY A 23 -3.40 37.68 -42.58
CA GLY A 23 -2.50 37.69 -43.71
C GLY A 23 -1.17 37.12 -43.24
N ALA A 24 -1.12 35.86 -42.78
CA ALA A 24 0.13 35.15 -42.52
C ALA A 24 -0.04 33.64 -42.75
N ARG A 25 0.51 33.18 -43.88
CA ARG A 25 0.61 31.76 -44.25
C ARG A 25 1.50 31.03 -43.22
N LYS A 26 0.96 29.99 -42.58
CA LYS A 26 1.75 28.87 -42.06
C LYS A 26 1.35 27.62 -42.85
N TYR A 27 2.34 26.95 -43.42
CA TYR A 27 2.18 25.70 -44.16
C TYR A 27 1.62 24.62 -43.22
N ALA A 28 0.35 24.25 -43.42
CA ALA A 28 -0.21 23.03 -42.87
C ALA A 28 0.08 21.88 -43.84
N ARG A 29 0.82 20.87 -43.41
CA ARG A 29 0.87 19.58 -44.12
C ARG A 29 -0.44 18.87 -43.88
N VAL A 30 -1.29 18.85 -44.90
CA VAL A 30 -2.52 18.04 -44.91
C VAL A 30 -2.13 16.65 -45.41
N PHE A 31 -2.26 15.63 -44.57
CA PHE A 31 -2.25 14.24 -45.03
C PHE A 31 -3.65 13.89 -45.54
N VAL A 32 -3.84 13.95 -46.86
CA VAL A 32 -4.99 13.34 -47.53
C VAL A 32 -4.58 11.93 -47.91
N ARG A 33 -5.17 10.90 -47.28
CA ARG A 33 -5.15 9.55 -47.85
C ARG A 33 -6.15 9.53 -49.00
N SER A 34 -5.69 9.35 -50.22
CA SER A 34 -6.54 8.99 -51.34
C SER A 34 -7.06 7.57 -51.12
N CYS A 35 -8.36 7.44 -50.91
CA CYS A 35 -9.03 6.14 -50.97
C CYS A 35 -9.30 5.87 -52.45
N SER A 36 -8.52 4.98 -53.09
CA SER A 36 -8.86 4.46 -54.41
C SER A 36 -9.69 3.19 -54.25
N CYS A 37 -11.00 3.36 -54.16
CA CYS A 37 -11.92 2.30 -54.55
C CYS A 37 -12.03 2.33 -56.09
N ASN A 38 -11.35 1.40 -56.76
CA ASN A 38 -11.88 0.85 -58.00
C ASN A 38 -11.43 -0.60 -58.15
N ALA A 39 -12.42 -1.46 -58.30
CA ALA A 39 -12.28 -2.90 -58.42
C ALA A 39 -11.64 -3.29 -59.75
N GLN A 40 -10.65 -4.18 -59.70
CA GLN A 40 -10.41 -5.15 -60.77
C GLN A 40 -10.19 -6.51 -60.12
N LEU A 41 -11.13 -7.43 -60.41
CA LEU A 41 -10.96 -8.85 -60.15
C LEU A 41 -9.71 -9.35 -60.87
N ASN A 42 -8.79 -9.97 -60.15
CA ASN A 42 -7.93 -11.00 -60.70
C ASN A 42 -7.66 -12.06 -59.64
N THR A 43 -7.99 -13.28 -60.02
CA THR A 43 -7.80 -14.54 -59.33
C THR A 43 -6.32 -14.91 -59.26
N THR A 44 -5.73 -14.91 -58.07
CA THR A 44 -4.55 -15.73 -57.76
C THR A 44 -4.46 -15.95 -56.24
N THR A 45 -4.57 -17.22 -55.86
CA THR A 45 -4.20 -17.87 -54.58
C THR A 45 -3.81 -16.95 -53.42
N ALA A 46 -4.73 -16.78 -52.46
CA ALA A 46 -4.50 -16.02 -51.22
C ALA A 46 -3.51 -16.76 -50.29
N ALA A 47 -2.42 -16.07 -49.96
CA ALA A 47 -1.67 -16.31 -48.73
C ALA A 47 -2.59 -16.13 -47.50
N PRO A 48 -2.32 -16.80 -46.37
CA PRO A 48 -3.15 -16.64 -45.17
C PRO A 48 -3.21 -15.17 -44.75
N PRO A 49 -4.37 -14.68 -44.27
CA PRO A 49 -4.52 -13.29 -43.90
C PRO A 49 -3.49 -12.93 -42.84
N ALA A 50 -2.71 -11.88 -43.11
CA ALA A 50 -1.83 -11.28 -42.13
C ALA A 50 -2.63 -11.00 -40.85
N ALA A 51 -2.05 -11.33 -39.69
CA ALA A 51 -2.64 -11.07 -38.40
C ALA A 51 -3.11 -9.60 -38.33
N PRO A 52 -4.31 -9.32 -37.78
CA PRO A 52 -4.76 -7.95 -37.64
C PRO A 52 -3.70 -7.14 -36.89
N PRO A 53 -3.48 -5.86 -37.26
CA PRO A 53 -2.49 -5.02 -36.59
C PRO A 53 -2.74 -5.05 -35.07
N ALA A 54 -1.68 -5.25 -34.30
CA ALA A 54 -1.77 -5.26 -32.85
C ALA A 54 -2.45 -3.95 -32.37
N PRO A 55 -3.44 -4.03 -31.46
CA PRO A 55 -4.10 -2.84 -30.96
C PRO A 55 -3.07 -1.88 -30.34
N PRO A 56 -3.25 -0.56 -30.46
CA PRO A 56 -2.30 0.40 -29.93
C PRO A 56 -2.14 0.19 -28.43
N THR A 57 -0.94 -0.23 -28.02
CA THR A 57 -0.55 -0.51 -26.63
C THR A 57 -0.09 0.73 -25.88
N ASP A 58 -0.09 1.89 -26.54
CA ASP A 58 0.31 3.17 -25.95
C ASP A 58 -0.55 3.51 -24.73
N HIS A 59 0.13 3.70 -23.59
CA HIS A 59 -0.54 3.99 -22.32
C HIS A 59 -1.44 5.22 -22.39
N ARG A 60 -1.17 6.20 -23.27
CA ARG A 60 -1.98 7.42 -23.40
C ARG A 60 -3.37 7.12 -23.95
N THR A 61 -3.46 6.25 -24.95
CA THR A 61 -4.74 5.84 -25.55
C THR A 61 -5.51 4.92 -24.60
N LEU A 62 -4.81 4.00 -23.95
CA LEU A 62 -5.43 3.09 -22.97
C LEU A 62 -5.90 3.84 -21.72
N ALA A 63 -5.15 4.84 -21.24
CA ALA A 63 -5.52 5.66 -20.12
C ALA A 63 -6.81 6.46 -20.35
N GLN A 64 -7.06 6.91 -21.57
CA GLN A 64 -8.35 7.54 -21.93
C GLN A 64 -9.50 6.54 -21.86
N THR A 65 -9.29 5.32 -22.37
CA THR A 65 -10.31 4.26 -22.35
C THR A 65 -10.69 3.88 -20.91
N HIS A 66 -9.73 3.91 -20.00
CA HIS A 66 -9.91 3.50 -18.60
C HIS A 66 -10.14 4.65 -17.64
N ASN A 67 -10.16 5.90 -18.13
CA ASN A 67 -10.24 7.12 -17.31
C ASN A 67 -9.17 7.15 -16.21
N LEU A 68 -7.90 6.96 -16.56
CA LEU A 68 -6.80 6.92 -15.59
C LEU A 68 -6.22 8.30 -15.27
N PHE A 69 -6.00 9.14 -16.29
CA PHE A 69 -5.47 10.49 -16.11
C PHE A 69 -5.83 11.40 -17.27
N ILE A 70 -5.71 12.71 -17.04
CA ILE A 70 -5.75 13.74 -18.08
C ILE A 70 -4.54 14.66 -17.95
N THR A 71 -4.23 15.39 -19.01
CA THR A 71 -3.19 16.44 -19.01
C THR A 71 -3.84 17.81 -19.18
N SER A 72 -3.32 18.82 -18.50
CA SER A 72 -3.82 20.19 -18.56
C SER A 72 -2.76 21.14 -19.12
N PRO A 73 -3.10 22.08 -20.02
CA PRO A 73 -2.16 23.12 -20.46
C PRO A 73 -1.73 24.04 -19.31
N TYR A 74 -2.51 24.11 -18.22
CA TYR A 74 -2.17 24.87 -17.02
C TYR A 74 -1.10 24.21 -16.14
N SER A 75 -0.82 22.92 -16.36
CA SER A 75 0.27 22.21 -15.67
C SER A 75 0.93 21.18 -16.61
N PRO A 76 1.69 21.64 -17.62
CA PRO A 76 2.35 20.75 -18.57
C PRO A 76 3.29 19.78 -17.85
N GLY A 77 3.23 18.50 -18.21
CA GLY A 77 4.09 17.49 -17.59
C GLY A 77 3.67 17.09 -16.17
N SER A 78 2.53 17.56 -15.67
CA SER A 78 1.97 17.19 -14.37
C SER A 78 0.57 16.59 -14.60
N PRO A 79 0.47 15.26 -14.75
CA PRO A 79 -0.81 14.61 -15.04
C PRO A 79 -1.80 14.76 -13.88
N LEU A 80 -3.06 15.02 -14.21
CA LEU A 80 -4.17 14.97 -13.25
C LEU A 80 -4.70 13.53 -13.23
N ILE A 81 -4.39 12.82 -12.15
CA ILE A 81 -4.78 11.42 -11.97
C ILE A 81 -6.27 11.35 -11.59
N LEU A 82 -7.06 10.64 -12.40
CA LEU A 82 -8.50 10.44 -12.21
C LEU A 82 -8.77 9.32 -11.19
N PRO A 83 -10.00 9.13 -10.66
CA PRO A 83 -10.27 8.16 -9.59
C PRO A 83 -9.74 6.74 -9.85
N ASN A 84 -9.93 6.23 -11.08
CA ASN A 84 -9.42 4.91 -11.47
C ASN A 84 -7.88 4.86 -11.49
N GLY A 85 -7.23 5.92 -11.98
CA GLY A 85 -5.77 6.00 -11.94
C GLY A 85 -5.26 6.15 -10.52
N ALA A 86 -5.98 6.89 -9.66
CA ALA A 86 -5.63 7.11 -8.27
C ALA A 86 -5.74 5.82 -7.46
N TYR A 87 -6.71 4.96 -7.78
CA TYR A 87 -6.80 3.61 -7.22
C TYR A 87 -5.55 2.78 -7.54
N VAL A 88 -5.14 2.72 -8.83
CA VAL A 88 -3.93 2.00 -9.25
C VAL A 88 -2.69 2.59 -8.56
N PHE A 89 -2.55 3.91 -8.59
CA PHE A 89 -1.42 4.64 -7.97
C PHE A 89 -1.31 4.35 -6.46
N GLN A 90 -2.42 4.35 -5.74
CA GLN A 90 -2.44 4.02 -4.31
C GLN A 90 -2.15 2.54 -4.06
N LYS A 91 -2.70 1.63 -4.86
CA LYS A 91 -2.39 0.19 -4.75
C LYS A 91 -0.90 -0.10 -4.94
N LEU A 92 -0.24 0.59 -5.88
CA LEU A 92 1.21 0.46 -6.07
C LEU A 92 2.02 0.91 -4.85
N GLN A 93 1.65 2.05 -4.24
CA GLN A 93 2.28 2.52 -3.00
C GLN A 93 2.01 1.56 -1.83
N SER A 94 0.74 1.21 -1.60
CA SER A 94 0.33 0.30 -0.53
C SER A 94 1.02 -1.05 -0.63
N PHE A 95 1.20 -1.57 -1.84
CA PHE A 95 1.96 -2.81 -2.06
C PHE A 95 3.40 -2.69 -1.54
N LEU A 96 4.15 -1.65 -1.93
CA LEU A 96 5.53 -1.47 -1.45
C LEU A 96 5.60 -1.17 0.04
N ARG A 97 4.71 -0.31 0.56
CA ARG A 97 4.63 -0.01 2.00
C ARG A 97 4.46 -1.27 2.84
N ALA A 98 3.65 -2.22 2.38
CA ALA A 98 3.48 -3.49 3.06
C ALA A 98 4.75 -4.36 3.08
N GLN A 99 5.69 -4.15 2.15
CA GLN A 99 6.95 -4.91 2.09
C GLN A 99 8.08 -4.22 2.88
N TYR A 100 8.01 -2.91 3.09
CA TYR A 100 9.07 -2.16 3.78
C TYR A 100 9.48 -2.73 5.13
N PRO A 101 8.56 -3.15 6.03
CA PRO A 101 8.94 -3.78 7.29
C PRO A 101 9.75 -5.08 7.11
N GLN A 102 9.44 -5.90 6.09
CA GLN A 102 10.17 -7.12 5.78
C GLN A 102 11.63 -6.85 5.40
N PHE A 103 11.89 -5.70 4.79
CA PHE A 103 13.23 -5.26 4.38
C PHE A 103 13.81 -4.20 5.34
N GLY A 104 13.19 -3.97 6.49
CA GLY A 104 13.67 -3.05 7.52
C GLY A 104 13.67 -1.56 7.15
N PHE A 105 12.83 -1.14 6.19
CA PHE A 105 12.66 0.27 5.83
C PHE A 105 11.64 0.97 6.73
N GLN A 106 11.96 2.20 7.11
CA GLN A 106 11.05 3.11 7.81
C GLN A 106 10.64 4.24 6.84
N GLU A 107 9.34 4.45 6.69
CA GLU A 107 8.83 5.53 5.84
C GLU A 107 8.92 6.87 6.57
N VAL A 108 9.42 7.89 5.87
CA VAL A 108 9.54 9.27 6.35
C VAL A 108 8.84 10.23 5.38
N ILE A 109 8.46 11.39 5.89
CA ILE A 109 7.87 12.47 5.09
C ILE A 109 8.75 13.69 5.23
N THR A 110 9.31 14.17 4.12
CA THR A 110 10.19 15.33 4.11
C THR A 110 9.58 16.52 3.34
N PRO A 111 9.92 17.78 3.71
CA PRO A 111 9.44 18.97 3.01
C PRO A 111 9.64 18.92 1.49
N ILE A 112 8.77 19.65 0.76
CA ILE A 112 8.87 19.78 -0.71
C ILE A 112 9.73 20.98 -1.11
N ILE A 113 9.75 22.03 -0.29
CA ILE A 113 10.46 23.28 -0.55
C ILE A 113 11.61 23.41 0.43
N TYR A 114 12.81 23.70 -0.08
CA TYR A 114 14.00 23.98 0.73
C TYR A 114 14.68 25.27 0.29
N LYS A 115 15.43 25.89 1.22
CA LYS A 115 16.32 27.01 0.92
C LYS A 115 17.40 26.58 -0.08
N LYS A 116 17.80 27.50 -0.96
CA LYS A 116 18.91 27.32 -1.91
C LYS A 116 20.19 26.77 -1.27
N SER A 117 20.50 27.23 -0.05
CA SER A 117 21.69 26.80 0.70
C SER A 117 21.76 25.28 0.94
N LEU A 118 20.63 24.57 1.00
CA LEU A 118 20.64 23.11 1.08
C LEU A 118 21.16 22.49 -0.23
N TRP A 119 20.74 23.03 -1.36
CA TRP A 119 21.12 22.54 -2.69
C TRP A 119 22.59 22.84 -2.98
N GLU A 120 23.10 23.99 -2.55
CA GLU A 120 24.53 24.34 -2.59
C GLU A 120 25.34 23.42 -1.67
N LYS A 121 24.89 23.19 -0.43
CA LYS A 121 25.56 22.26 0.50
C LYS A 121 25.65 20.85 -0.05
N SER A 122 24.55 20.35 -0.62
CA SER A 122 24.53 19.04 -1.28
C SER A 122 25.26 19.03 -2.63
N GLY A 123 25.58 20.22 -3.16
CA GLY A 123 26.07 20.54 -4.51
C GLY A 123 25.27 19.96 -5.66
N HIS A 124 23.96 19.82 -5.44
CA HIS A 124 23.00 19.67 -6.52
C HIS A 124 22.75 20.99 -7.23
N TRP A 125 23.01 22.14 -6.58
CA TRP A 125 22.87 23.43 -7.23
C TRP A 125 23.81 23.56 -8.43
N GLU A 126 25.09 23.18 -8.30
CA GLU A 126 26.05 23.24 -9.42
C GLU A 126 25.64 22.37 -10.62
N ASN A 127 24.97 21.23 -10.37
CA ASN A 127 24.70 20.21 -11.40
C ASN A 127 23.26 20.22 -11.94
N TYR A 128 22.28 20.68 -11.14
CA TYR A 128 20.85 20.54 -11.42
C TYR A 128 20.08 21.86 -11.36
N ALA A 129 20.71 23.01 -11.12
CA ALA A 129 20.00 24.29 -10.99
C ALA A 129 19.09 24.61 -12.19
N GLU A 130 19.53 24.30 -13.42
CA GLU A 130 18.73 24.54 -14.64
C GLU A 130 17.48 23.63 -14.71
N ASP A 131 17.58 22.43 -14.14
CA ASP A 131 16.52 21.43 -14.08
C ASP A 131 15.66 21.55 -12.80
N MET A 132 15.84 22.59 -12.00
CA MET A 132 15.07 22.84 -10.78
C MET A 132 14.04 23.96 -10.96
N PHE A 133 12.90 23.83 -10.28
CA PHE A 133 11.95 24.92 -10.15
C PHE A 133 12.32 25.79 -8.96
N SER A 134 12.55 27.08 -9.20
CA SER A 134 12.72 28.08 -8.14
C SER A 134 11.37 28.53 -7.58
N VAL A 135 11.37 28.85 -6.28
CA VAL A 135 10.23 29.38 -5.53
C VAL A 135 10.69 30.64 -4.80
N GLN A 136 9.98 31.74 -4.99
CA GLN A 136 10.27 33.00 -4.30
C GLN A 136 9.41 33.13 -3.04
N GLY A 137 10.05 33.45 -1.91
CA GLY A 137 9.36 33.77 -0.66
C GLY A 137 8.65 35.12 -0.73
N ARG A 138 7.71 35.38 0.19
CA ARG A 138 7.05 36.70 0.27
C ARG A 138 8.00 37.82 0.72
N GLY A 139 9.00 37.49 1.53
CA GLY A 139 10.02 38.44 2.03
C GLY A 139 10.85 39.11 0.92
N THR A 140 11.09 38.43 -0.20
CA THR A 140 11.96 38.95 -1.29
C THR A 140 11.38 40.13 -2.07
N THR A 141 10.09 40.45 -1.92
CA THR A 141 9.43 41.58 -2.61
C THR A 141 9.28 42.84 -1.75
N ALA A 142 9.47 42.73 -0.43
CA ALA A 142 9.40 43.88 0.46
C ALA A 142 10.82 44.42 0.66
N GLN A 143 11.11 45.62 0.15
CA GLN A 143 12.33 46.37 0.50
C GLN A 143 12.22 46.85 1.97
N ILE A 144 12.15 45.90 2.91
CA ILE A 144 12.23 46.18 4.34
C ILE A 144 13.71 45.99 4.68
N PRO A 145 14.44 47.06 5.06
CA PRO A 145 15.89 47.00 5.24
C PRO A 145 16.36 46.02 6.32
N GLU A 146 15.46 45.54 7.18
CA GLU A 146 15.75 44.61 8.26
C GLU A 146 14.51 43.73 8.45
N ALA A 147 14.30 42.75 7.55
CA ALA A 147 13.35 41.68 7.82
C ALA A 147 13.90 40.85 9.00
N GLU A 148 13.21 40.91 10.14
CA GLU A 148 13.50 40.10 11.32
C GLU A 148 13.62 38.62 10.92
N GLY A 149 14.85 38.08 10.93
CA GLY A 149 15.09 36.63 10.92
C GLY A 149 15.09 35.93 9.55
N GLY A 150 15.98 36.32 8.62
CA GLY A 150 16.49 35.39 7.59
C GLY A 150 15.51 34.99 6.47
N GLU A 151 14.57 35.89 6.14
CA GLU A 151 13.59 35.75 5.05
C GLU A 151 14.09 36.22 3.66
N ASP A 152 15.38 36.54 3.51
CA ASP A 152 16.03 36.68 2.21
C ASP A 152 16.35 35.28 1.67
N GLY A 153 15.36 34.61 1.07
CA GLY A 153 15.50 33.22 0.66
C GLY A 153 15.02 32.97 -0.75
N GLU A 154 15.94 32.70 -1.67
CA GLU A 154 15.63 31.90 -2.85
C GLU A 154 15.39 30.45 -2.40
N PHE A 155 14.23 29.89 -2.75
CA PHE A 155 13.88 28.50 -2.45
C PHE A 155 13.79 27.69 -3.75
N GLY A 156 13.82 26.36 -3.62
CA GLY A 156 13.59 25.45 -4.74
C GLY A 156 12.66 24.30 -4.35
N LEU A 157 11.87 23.83 -5.31
CA LEU A 157 11.19 22.54 -5.20
C LEU A 157 12.23 21.42 -5.28
N LYS A 158 12.10 20.41 -4.41
CA LYS A 158 13.04 19.29 -4.38
C LYS A 158 13.02 18.47 -5.69
N PRO A 159 14.18 18.25 -6.34
CA PRO A 159 14.30 17.35 -7.49
C PRO A 159 14.56 15.88 -7.11
N MET A 160 14.87 15.64 -5.83
CA MET A 160 15.17 14.34 -5.20
C MET A 160 15.05 14.43 -3.67
N ASN A 161 14.96 13.29 -2.97
CA ASN A 161 14.78 13.27 -1.52
C ASN A 161 16.09 13.20 -0.70
N CYS A 162 17.20 12.80 -1.31
CA CYS A 162 18.46 12.47 -0.62
C CYS A 162 18.93 13.54 0.38
N PRO A 163 18.96 14.84 0.02
CA PRO A 163 19.37 15.89 0.96
C PRO A 163 18.49 15.98 2.22
N GLY A 164 17.19 15.77 2.08
CA GLY A 164 16.27 15.73 3.23
C GLY A 164 16.53 14.54 4.15
N HIS A 165 16.86 13.38 3.58
CA HIS A 165 17.18 12.17 4.37
C HIS A 165 18.53 12.31 5.08
N CYS A 166 19.49 13.03 4.49
CA CYS A 166 20.74 13.37 5.17
C CYS A 166 20.50 14.26 6.40
N LEU A 167 19.54 15.19 6.35
CA LEU A 167 19.16 15.99 7.51
C LEU A 167 18.57 15.12 8.63
N LEU A 168 17.71 14.16 8.29
CA LEU A 168 17.13 13.21 9.25
C LEU A 168 18.19 12.33 9.90
N PHE A 169 19.13 11.80 9.11
CA PHE A 169 20.22 10.99 9.66
C PHE A 169 21.08 11.78 10.65
N ARG A 170 21.37 13.05 10.33
CA ARG A 170 22.23 13.93 11.13
C ARG A 170 21.61 14.38 12.46
N ASP A 171 20.29 14.43 12.55
CA ASP A 171 19.57 14.94 13.72
C ASP A 171 19.84 14.11 14.98
N GLU A 172 20.08 12.81 14.81
CA GLU A 172 20.34 11.88 15.91
C GLU A 172 21.78 11.39 15.92
N ILE A 173 22.34 11.22 17.12
CA ILE A 173 23.64 10.56 17.29
C ILE A 173 23.47 9.06 17.01
N LYS A 174 24.22 8.53 16.05
CA LYS A 174 24.18 7.11 15.67
C LYS A 174 25.41 6.36 16.16
N SER A 175 25.21 5.14 16.64
CA SER A 175 26.26 4.15 16.87
C SER A 175 26.39 3.20 15.68
N TYR A 176 27.54 2.55 15.53
CA TYR A 176 27.73 1.46 14.57
C TYR A 176 26.66 0.36 14.71
N ARG A 177 26.09 0.19 15.91
CA ARG A 177 25.02 -0.78 16.21
C ARG A 177 23.65 -0.39 15.62
N ASP A 178 23.44 0.90 15.39
CA ASP A 178 22.19 1.41 14.81
C ASP A 178 22.18 1.28 13.27
N LEU A 179 23.34 1.00 12.66
CA LEU A 179 23.48 0.82 11.23
C LEU A 179 23.24 -0.65 10.82
N PRO A 180 22.47 -0.89 9.74
CA PRO A 180 22.04 0.08 8.73
C PRO A 180 20.71 0.80 9.04
N VAL A 181 20.66 2.11 8.77
CA VAL A 181 19.44 2.93 8.84
C VAL A 181 18.84 3.02 7.44
N ARG A 182 17.55 2.67 7.29
CA ARG A 182 16.87 2.59 5.98
C ARG A 182 15.64 3.49 5.95
N LEU A 183 15.72 4.60 5.21
CA LEU A 183 14.63 5.57 5.10
C LEU A 183 13.98 5.49 3.72
N ALA A 184 12.65 5.40 3.66
CA ALA A 184 11.87 5.40 2.42
C ALA A 184 10.94 6.62 2.34
N ASP A 185 10.68 7.15 1.16
CA ASP A 185 9.90 8.38 0.97
C ASP A 185 9.16 8.38 -0.38
N PHE A 186 7.85 8.63 -0.34
CA PHE A 186 6.97 8.73 -1.51
C PHE A 186 6.57 10.18 -1.85
N SER A 187 7.23 11.17 -1.24
CA SER A 187 6.94 12.58 -1.48
C SER A 187 7.08 12.97 -2.95
N ALA A 188 6.29 13.96 -3.36
CA ALA A 188 6.37 14.50 -4.71
C ALA A 188 7.72 15.19 -4.97
N LEU A 189 8.31 14.87 -6.12
CA LEU A 189 9.53 15.46 -6.67
C LEU A 189 9.21 16.27 -7.91
N HIS A 190 10.03 17.29 -8.17
CA HIS A 190 9.86 18.19 -9.31
C HIS A 190 11.15 18.40 -10.09
N ARG A 191 11.11 18.18 -11.40
CA ARG A 191 12.20 18.49 -12.34
C ARG A 191 11.68 19.34 -13.48
N ASN A 192 12.39 20.39 -13.82
CA ASN A 192 12.03 21.36 -14.86
C ASN A 192 12.37 20.83 -16.26
N GLU A 193 11.85 19.65 -16.57
CA GLU A 193 12.03 18.99 -17.86
C GLU A 193 11.60 19.91 -19.02
N ILE A 194 12.38 19.88 -20.10
CA ILE A 194 12.08 20.63 -21.33
C ILE A 194 10.72 20.19 -21.87
N SER A 195 9.86 21.14 -22.20
CA SER A 195 8.46 20.90 -22.58
C SER A 195 8.30 19.93 -23.75
N GLY A 196 9.23 19.94 -24.71
CA GLY A 196 9.24 19.02 -25.86
C GLY A 196 9.57 17.56 -25.52
N ALA A 197 10.15 17.29 -24.34
CA ALA A 197 10.49 15.94 -23.90
C ALA A 197 9.36 15.27 -23.09
N LEU A 198 8.30 15.99 -22.74
CA LEU A 198 7.21 15.47 -21.91
C LEU A 198 6.36 14.45 -22.68
N THR A 199 6.10 13.30 -22.08
CA THR A 199 5.35 12.21 -22.72
C THR A 199 4.52 11.42 -21.72
N GLY A 200 3.20 11.64 -21.76
CA GLY A 200 2.22 10.89 -20.98
C GLY A 200 2.60 10.79 -19.50
N LEU A 201 2.82 9.57 -19.02
CA LEU A 201 3.35 9.31 -17.67
C LEU A 201 4.84 8.90 -17.66
N THR A 202 5.42 8.61 -18.83
CA THR A 202 6.82 8.15 -18.95
C THR A 202 7.87 9.22 -18.65
N ARG A 203 7.57 10.49 -18.97
CA ARG A 203 8.43 11.66 -18.67
C ARG A 203 7.56 12.85 -18.30
N VAL A 204 7.69 13.27 -17.05
CA VAL A 204 6.83 14.23 -16.35
C VAL A 204 7.69 15.20 -15.54
N ARG A 205 7.13 16.36 -15.20
CA ARG A 205 7.78 17.38 -14.34
C ARG A 205 7.54 17.13 -12.87
N ARG A 206 6.35 16.63 -12.51
CA ARG A 206 6.03 16.17 -11.16
C ARG A 206 5.91 14.66 -11.15
N PHE A 207 6.61 14.01 -10.23
CA PHE A 207 6.59 12.55 -10.07
C PHE A 207 6.74 12.13 -8.61
N HIS A 208 6.39 10.89 -8.32
CA HIS A 208 6.61 10.28 -7.02
C HIS A 208 7.49 9.07 -7.23
N GLN A 209 8.68 9.10 -6.64
CA GLN A 209 9.59 7.98 -6.67
C GLN A 209 9.38 7.13 -5.43
N ASP A 210 9.54 5.81 -5.54
CA ASP A 210 9.63 4.92 -4.39
C ASP A 210 11.03 4.97 -3.77
N ASP A 211 11.44 6.21 -3.48
CA ASP A 211 12.81 6.58 -3.17
C ASP A 211 13.19 6.07 -1.79
N ALA A 212 14.41 5.56 -1.65
CA ALA A 212 14.92 5.20 -0.35
C ALA A 212 16.44 5.31 -0.27
N HIS A 213 16.91 5.59 0.94
CA HIS A 213 18.31 5.79 1.27
C HIS A 213 18.69 4.87 2.42
N ILE A 214 19.69 4.02 2.18
CA ILE A 214 20.26 3.14 3.18
C ILE A 214 21.59 3.76 3.62
N PHE A 215 21.67 4.17 4.88
CA PHE A 215 22.92 4.58 5.51
C PHE A 215 23.52 3.35 6.16
N CYS A 216 24.68 2.91 5.68
CA CYS A 216 25.33 1.69 6.14
C CYS A 216 26.83 1.88 6.30
N ARG A 217 27.46 0.95 7.01
CA ARG A 217 28.93 0.90 7.08
C ARG A 217 29.52 0.30 5.79
N PRO A 218 30.77 0.60 5.43
CA PRO A 218 31.40 0.05 4.24
C PRO A 218 31.42 -1.49 4.17
N ASP A 219 31.48 -2.19 5.31
CA ASP A 219 31.43 -3.66 5.38
C ASP A 219 30.04 -4.25 5.07
N GLN A 220 28.98 -3.43 5.16
CA GLN A 220 27.59 -3.85 4.99
C GLN A 220 27.08 -3.68 3.54
N ILE A 221 27.81 -2.96 2.68
CA ILE A 221 27.38 -2.59 1.32
C ILE A 221 26.93 -3.81 0.50
N LEU A 222 27.74 -4.87 0.44
CA LEU A 222 27.42 -6.09 -0.31
C LEU A 222 26.07 -6.69 0.12
N ALA A 223 25.86 -6.84 1.43
CA ALA A 223 24.63 -7.41 1.98
C ALA A 223 23.40 -6.54 1.66
N GLU A 224 23.53 -5.21 1.74
CA GLU A 224 22.42 -4.29 1.43
C GLU A 224 22.07 -4.27 -0.07
N ILE A 225 23.07 -4.39 -0.96
CA ILE A 225 22.83 -4.50 -2.41
C ILE A 225 22.12 -5.81 -2.72
N GLU A 226 22.57 -6.94 -2.16
CA GLU A 226 21.91 -8.24 -2.38
C GLU A 226 20.46 -8.26 -1.88
N GLN A 227 20.20 -7.68 -0.71
CA GLN A 227 18.84 -7.55 -0.18
C GLN A 227 17.97 -6.68 -1.08
N THR A 228 18.51 -5.56 -1.58
CA THR A 228 17.78 -4.66 -2.49
C THR A 228 17.48 -5.35 -3.83
N LEU A 229 18.43 -6.10 -4.39
CA LEU A 229 18.20 -6.86 -5.63
C LEU A 229 17.17 -7.99 -5.44
N LYS A 230 17.16 -8.68 -4.29
CA LYS A 230 16.09 -9.63 -3.92
C LYS A 230 14.74 -8.93 -3.83
N PHE A 231 14.69 -7.71 -3.30
CA PHE A 231 13.48 -6.91 -3.24
C PHE A 231 12.97 -6.58 -4.66
N VAL A 232 13.84 -6.08 -5.54
CA VAL A 232 13.52 -5.82 -6.96
C VAL A 232 12.96 -7.08 -7.62
N ALA A 233 13.63 -8.22 -7.48
CA ALA A 233 13.21 -9.48 -8.08
C ALA A 233 11.82 -9.95 -7.59
N MET A 234 11.53 -9.83 -6.28
CA MET A 234 10.22 -10.16 -5.71
C MET A 234 9.13 -9.28 -6.32
N VAL A 235 9.36 -7.97 -6.38
CA VAL A 235 8.39 -7.02 -6.93
C VAL A 235 8.14 -7.31 -8.41
N TYR A 236 9.20 -7.45 -9.21
CA TYR A 236 9.07 -7.61 -10.67
C TYR A 236 8.40 -8.95 -11.01
N ARG A 237 8.70 -10.02 -10.26
CA ARG A 237 8.01 -11.30 -10.36
C ARG A 237 6.52 -11.18 -10.03
N THR A 238 6.16 -10.42 -9.00
CA THR A 238 4.76 -10.21 -8.59
C THR A 238 3.94 -9.52 -9.69
N PHE A 239 4.54 -8.56 -10.39
CA PHE A 239 3.91 -7.90 -11.55
C PHE A 239 4.07 -8.70 -12.86
N GLY A 240 4.76 -9.84 -12.87
CA GLY A 240 5.01 -10.60 -14.10
C GLY A 240 5.89 -9.87 -15.11
N LEU A 241 6.76 -8.96 -14.65
CA LEU A 241 7.68 -8.20 -15.49
C LEU A 241 8.96 -9.01 -15.75
N GLY A 242 9.28 -9.27 -17.02
CA GLY A 242 10.51 -9.93 -17.44
C GLY A 242 10.46 -10.46 -18.88
N PRO A 243 11.62 -10.71 -19.52
CA PRO A 243 12.98 -10.50 -19.00
C PRO A 243 13.36 -9.01 -18.93
N TYR A 244 14.15 -8.63 -17.92
CA TYR A 244 14.74 -7.28 -17.76
C TYR A 244 16.27 -7.36 -17.77
N LYS A 245 16.94 -6.26 -18.12
CA LYS A 245 18.41 -6.21 -18.13
C LYS A 245 18.93 -5.58 -16.85
N LEU A 246 20.04 -6.12 -16.35
CA LEU A 246 20.84 -5.53 -15.29
C LEU A 246 22.10 -4.94 -15.92
N LEU A 247 22.36 -3.65 -15.66
CA LEU A 247 23.55 -2.95 -16.14
C LEU A 247 24.37 -2.45 -14.96
N LEU A 248 25.66 -2.78 -14.92
CA LEU A 248 26.62 -2.20 -13.99
C LEU A 248 27.29 -0.99 -14.65
N SER A 249 26.94 0.20 -14.18
CA SER A 249 27.48 1.46 -14.67
C SER A 249 28.70 1.85 -13.84
N THR A 250 29.88 1.82 -14.47
CA THR A 250 31.21 1.98 -13.83
C THR A 250 31.73 3.41 -13.87
N ARG A 251 32.85 3.66 -13.19
CA ARG A 251 33.51 4.96 -13.01
C ARG A 251 33.65 5.75 -14.32
N PRO A 252 33.17 7.01 -14.38
CA PRO A 252 33.40 7.91 -15.49
C PRO A 252 34.88 8.20 -15.73
N LYS A 253 35.27 8.44 -16.99
CA LYS A 253 36.67 8.71 -17.37
C LYS A 253 37.13 10.14 -17.04
N ASP A 254 36.22 11.11 -17.11
CA ASP A 254 36.57 12.53 -17.16
C ASP A 254 36.36 13.28 -15.83
N SER A 255 35.43 12.82 -14.99
CA SER A 255 35.10 13.48 -13.71
C SER A 255 34.43 12.50 -12.75
N PHE A 256 35.12 12.18 -11.64
CA PHE A 256 34.58 11.42 -10.51
C PHE A 256 35.21 11.91 -9.20
N ILE A 257 34.54 11.66 -8.09
CA ILE A 257 34.95 12.07 -6.75
C ILE A 257 35.30 10.83 -5.94
N GLY A 258 36.36 10.91 -5.13
CA GLY A 258 36.90 9.78 -4.37
C GLY A 258 38.21 9.26 -4.97
N THR A 259 38.82 8.32 -4.27
CA THR A 259 40.06 7.65 -4.69
C THR A 259 39.75 6.51 -5.68
N VAL A 260 40.74 6.12 -6.48
CA VAL A 260 40.58 5.02 -7.45
C VAL A 260 40.29 3.72 -6.71
N GLU A 261 40.95 3.51 -5.57
CA GLU A 261 40.83 2.34 -4.72
C GLU A 261 39.42 2.20 -4.11
N GLU A 262 38.80 3.30 -3.68
CA GLU A 262 37.42 3.32 -3.18
C GLU A 262 36.43 2.88 -4.27
N TRP A 263 36.61 3.40 -5.48
CA TRP A 263 35.80 3.05 -6.63
C TRP A 263 35.98 1.60 -7.07
N ASP A 264 37.22 1.12 -7.13
CA ASP A 264 37.51 -0.26 -7.50
C ASP A 264 36.87 -1.23 -6.50
N ARG A 265 36.94 -0.93 -5.19
CA ARG A 265 36.26 -1.70 -4.13
C ARG A 265 34.74 -1.64 -4.24
N ALA A 266 34.18 -0.49 -4.61
CA ALA A 266 32.74 -0.33 -4.79
C ALA A 266 32.25 -1.16 -6.00
N GLU A 267 32.94 -1.06 -7.14
CA GLU A 267 32.63 -1.82 -8.35
C GLU A 267 32.78 -3.33 -8.15
N GLU A 268 33.80 -3.78 -7.41
CA GLU A 268 33.98 -5.19 -7.04
C GLU A 268 32.82 -5.73 -6.21
N GLN A 269 32.34 -4.95 -5.22
CA GLN A 269 31.20 -5.35 -4.41
C GLN A 269 29.89 -5.42 -5.21
N LEU A 270 29.64 -4.46 -6.10
CA LEU A 270 28.48 -4.49 -7.00
C LEU A 270 28.55 -5.69 -7.95
N THR A 271 29.74 -5.96 -8.51
CA THR A 271 30.00 -7.11 -9.39
C THR A 271 29.74 -8.42 -8.66
N THR A 272 30.22 -8.54 -7.42
CA THR A 272 30.02 -9.72 -6.56
C THR A 272 28.54 -9.93 -6.27
N ALA A 273 27.81 -8.87 -5.91
CA ALA A 273 26.36 -8.95 -5.65
C ALA A 273 25.59 -9.44 -6.89
N LEU A 274 25.91 -8.88 -8.07
CA LEU A 274 25.30 -9.28 -9.34
C LEU A 274 25.57 -10.75 -9.69
N ASN A 275 26.80 -11.21 -9.48
CA ASN A 275 27.19 -12.61 -9.71
C ASN A 275 26.46 -13.57 -8.76
N ASN A 276 26.30 -13.20 -7.48
CA ASN A 276 25.64 -14.04 -6.48
C ASN A 276 24.14 -14.28 -6.76
N ILE A 277 23.48 -13.36 -7.47
CA ILE A 277 22.08 -13.50 -7.86
C ILE A 277 21.89 -14.46 -9.04
N GLY A 278 22.93 -14.71 -9.82
CA GLY A 278 22.90 -15.62 -10.96
C GLY A 278 22.04 -15.14 -12.14
N SER A 279 21.75 -13.85 -12.23
CA SER A 279 21.08 -13.24 -13.39
C SER A 279 22.09 -12.73 -14.41
N GLU A 280 21.75 -12.76 -15.70
CA GLU A 280 22.59 -12.13 -16.72
C GLU A 280 22.62 -10.62 -16.52
N TRP A 281 23.83 -10.06 -16.50
CA TRP A 281 24.08 -8.63 -16.37
C TRP A 281 25.19 -8.20 -17.34
N ALA A 282 25.24 -6.92 -17.68
CA ALA A 282 26.24 -6.35 -18.59
C ALA A 282 26.86 -5.08 -17.99
N ILE A 283 28.06 -4.74 -18.46
CA ILE A 283 28.74 -3.50 -18.06
C ILE A 283 28.27 -2.35 -18.96
N ASN A 284 28.02 -1.19 -18.37
CA ASN A 284 27.80 0.08 -19.04
C ASN A 284 28.96 1.03 -18.70
N GLU A 285 30.05 0.91 -19.47
CA GLU A 285 31.34 1.54 -19.13
C GLU A 285 31.24 3.06 -19.02
N GLY A 286 31.64 3.61 -17.87
CA GLY A 286 31.76 5.06 -17.66
C GLY A 286 30.43 5.80 -17.44
N ASP A 287 29.31 5.09 -17.32
CA ASP A 287 27.98 5.67 -17.09
C ASP A 287 27.62 5.77 -15.60
N GLY A 288 28.54 5.46 -14.69
CA GLY A 288 28.37 5.70 -13.25
C GLY A 288 28.12 7.18 -12.96
N ALA A 289 27.48 7.49 -11.82
CA ALA A 289 27.37 8.89 -11.43
C ALA A 289 28.71 9.40 -10.91
N PHE A 290 28.92 10.71 -10.91
CA PHE A 290 30.19 11.29 -10.47
C PHE A 290 30.57 10.97 -9.00
N TYR A 291 29.63 10.50 -8.18
CA TYR A 291 29.80 10.17 -6.76
C TYR A 291 29.78 8.66 -6.43
N GLY A 292 29.57 7.78 -7.42
CA GLY A 292 29.65 6.33 -7.21
C GLY A 292 29.05 5.47 -8.33
N PRO A 293 29.38 4.16 -8.34
CA PRO A 293 28.84 3.23 -9.33
C PRO A 293 27.36 2.90 -9.05
N LYS A 294 26.65 2.45 -10.09
CA LYS A 294 25.22 2.11 -9.99
C LYS A 294 24.86 0.83 -10.75
N ILE A 295 23.85 0.13 -10.26
CA ILE A 295 23.16 -0.95 -10.95
C ILE A 295 21.86 -0.38 -11.51
N ASP A 296 21.70 -0.43 -12.83
CA ASP A 296 20.50 0.01 -13.52
C ASP A 296 19.68 -1.17 -14.00
N ILE A 297 18.38 -1.12 -13.75
CA ILE A 297 17.43 -2.15 -14.18
C ILE A 297 16.58 -1.57 -15.31
N ILE A 298 16.70 -2.20 -16.48
CA ILE A 298 16.11 -1.70 -17.72
C ILE A 298 14.94 -2.59 -18.14
N LEU A 299 13.79 -1.96 -18.29
CA LEU A 299 12.58 -2.56 -18.87
C LEU A 299 12.34 -2.03 -20.28
N LYS A 300 11.76 -2.86 -21.14
CA LYS A 300 11.33 -2.47 -22.47
C LYS A 300 9.83 -2.19 -22.47
N ASP A 301 9.44 -1.10 -23.08
CA ASP A 301 8.04 -0.80 -23.34
C ASP A 301 7.51 -1.58 -24.55
N SER A 302 6.21 -1.41 -24.84
CA SER A 302 5.54 -2.11 -25.94
C SER A 302 6.09 -1.80 -27.33
N ASN A 303 6.80 -0.67 -27.48
CA ASN A 303 7.46 -0.24 -28.72
C ASN A 303 8.95 -0.66 -28.76
N GLY A 304 9.42 -1.39 -27.75
CA GLY A 304 10.80 -1.84 -27.61
C GLY A 304 11.77 -0.75 -27.11
N LYS A 305 11.26 0.43 -26.71
CA LYS A 305 12.10 1.47 -26.12
C LYS A 305 12.49 1.04 -24.70
N GLU A 306 13.76 1.24 -24.40
CA GLU A 306 14.35 0.91 -23.09
C GLU A 306 14.11 2.06 -22.10
N HIS A 307 13.66 1.70 -20.90
CA HIS A 307 13.41 2.60 -19.78
C HIS A 307 14.14 2.08 -18.55
N GLN A 308 14.94 2.93 -17.93
CA GLN A 308 15.46 2.70 -16.60
C GLN A 308 14.32 2.86 -15.58
N THR A 309 14.04 1.79 -14.84
CA THR A 309 12.98 1.74 -13.83
C THR A 309 13.55 1.69 -12.43
N ALA A 310 14.23 0.61 -12.07
CA ALA A 310 14.94 0.53 -10.80
C ALA A 310 16.39 0.97 -10.96
N THR A 311 16.96 1.46 -9.85
CA THR A 311 18.38 1.77 -9.73
C THR A 311 18.85 1.49 -8.31
N ILE A 312 20.10 1.08 -8.16
CA ILE A 312 20.79 0.92 -6.89
C ILE A 312 22.14 1.61 -7.05
N GLN A 313 22.37 2.68 -6.31
CA GLN A 313 23.48 3.58 -6.54
C GLN A 313 24.21 3.87 -5.23
N LEU A 314 25.54 3.78 -5.27
CA LEU A 314 26.38 4.16 -4.14
C LEU A 314 26.70 5.65 -4.18
N ASP A 315 26.75 6.27 -3.00
CA ASP A 315 27.16 7.66 -2.81
C ASP A 315 28.08 7.79 -1.59
N PHE A 316 29.31 8.18 -1.88
CA PHE A 316 30.36 8.46 -0.91
C PHE A 316 30.53 9.96 -0.63
N GLN A 317 29.86 10.82 -1.38
CA GLN A 317 30.03 12.27 -1.38
C GLN A 317 29.04 12.98 -0.45
N LEU A 318 27.74 12.64 -0.53
CA LEU A 318 26.73 13.27 0.32
C LEU A 318 27.02 13.14 1.82
N PRO A 319 27.50 11.99 2.33
CA PRO A 319 27.96 11.87 3.71
C PRO A 319 28.99 12.93 4.10
N GLN A 320 29.95 13.23 3.22
CA GLN A 320 30.99 14.22 3.47
C GLN A 320 30.42 15.65 3.46
N ARG A 321 29.59 15.96 2.45
CA ARG A 321 28.96 17.28 2.28
C ARG A 321 28.03 17.63 3.44
N PHE A 322 27.34 16.63 4.00
CA PHE A 322 26.45 16.80 5.14
C PHE A 322 27.12 16.64 6.50
N ASP A 323 28.37 16.20 6.52
CA ASP A 323 29.12 15.83 7.72
C ASP A 323 28.36 14.77 8.54
N LEU A 324 27.95 13.71 7.84
CA LEU A 324 27.28 12.57 8.45
C LEU A 324 28.32 11.68 9.12
N GLN A 325 28.00 11.23 10.34
CA GLN A 325 28.92 10.47 11.16
C GLN A 325 28.19 9.50 12.09
N TYR A 326 28.89 8.45 12.50
CA TYR A 326 28.46 7.52 13.55
C TYR A 326 29.63 7.15 14.45
N GLN A 327 29.32 6.69 15.66
CA GLN A 327 30.31 6.16 16.60
C GLN A 327 30.82 4.80 16.13
N ALA A 328 32.13 4.72 15.85
CA ALA A 328 32.80 3.54 15.31
C ALA A 328 32.75 2.34 16.27
N SER A 329 32.82 1.13 15.72
CA SER A 329 33.00 -0.10 16.50
C SER A 329 34.44 -0.23 17.03
N PRO A 330 34.68 -1.03 18.10
CA PRO A 330 36.03 -1.32 18.55
C PRO A 330 36.93 -1.87 17.43
N GLU A 331 36.38 -2.74 16.59
CA GLU A 331 37.12 -3.34 15.47
C GLU A 331 37.54 -2.30 14.42
N GLU A 332 36.68 -1.33 14.11
CA GLU A 332 36.98 -0.22 13.19
C GLU A 332 38.04 0.75 13.73
N LEU A 333 38.15 0.84 15.06
CA LEU A 333 39.18 1.62 15.75
C LEU A 333 40.51 0.87 15.79
N GLU A 334 40.50 -0.43 16.13
CA GLU A 334 41.68 -1.30 16.20
C GLU A 334 42.33 -1.52 14.83
N ALA A 335 41.53 -1.64 13.78
CA ALA A 335 42.02 -1.79 12.41
C ALA A 335 42.71 -0.51 11.88
N GLY A 336 42.80 0.57 12.67
CA GLY A 336 43.41 1.84 12.28
C GLY A 336 42.78 2.48 11.04
N SER A 337 41.56 2.04 10.69
CA SER A 337 40.94 2.21 9.38
C SER A 337 40.21 3.54 9.27
N GLN A 338 40.91 4.66 9.49
CA GLN A 338 40.43 5.93 8.95
C GLN A 338 40.67 5.90 7.44
N THR A 339 39.57 5.91 6.69
CA THR A 339 39.60 6.03 5.24
C THR A 339 39.77 7.50 4.85
N SER A 340 40.07 7.78 3.58
CA SER A 340 40.01 9.15 3.03
C SER A 340 38.67 9.85 3.31
N MET A 341 37.58 9.08 3.42
CA MET A 341 36.26 9.62 3.75
C MET A 341 36.15 10.14 5.19
N ASP A 342 36.95 9.63 6.12
CA ASP A 342 36.93 10.01 7.54
C ASP A 342 37.83 11.22 7.84
N ALA A 343 38.40 11.83 6.82
CA ALA A 343 39.26 13.00 6.96
C ALA A 343 38.52 14.15 7.68
N GLY A 344 39.13 14.63 8.77
CA GLY A 344 38.59 15.71 9.59
C GLY A 344 37.63 15.27 10.70
N LEU A 345 37.39 13.96 10.85
CA LEU A 345 36.61 13.42 11.97
C LEU A 345 37.49 13.07 13.17
N ASP A 346 36.88 13.09 14.36
CA ASP A 346 37.46 12.53 15.57
C ASP A 346 37.78 11.04 15.40
N GLN A 347 38.81 10.56 16.10
CA GLN A 347 39.26 9.16 15.98
C GLN A 347 38.16 8.14 16.27
N THR A 348 37.20 8.49 17.11
CA THR A 348 36.08 7.65 17.54
C THR A 348 34.91 7.60 16.56
N LEU A 349 34.93 8.43 15.51
CA LEU A 349 33.84 8.60 14.56
C LEU A 349 34.24 8.09 13.18
N ARG A 350 33.23 7.67 12.40
CA ARG A 350 33.36 7.22 11.01
C ARG A 350 32.20 7.77 10.17
N ARG A 351 32.39 7.85 8.85
CA ARG A 351 31.34 8.24 7.89
C ARG A 351 30.55 7.05 7.36
N PRO A 352 29.21 7.13 7.28
CA PRO A 352 28.42 6.10 6.62
C PRO A 352 28.55 6.24 5.09
N VAL A 353 28.17 5.18 4.38
CA VAL A 353 27.94 5.16 2.94
C VAL A 353 26.43 5.17 2.68
N ILE A 354 25.99 5.89 1.65
CA ILE A 354 24.58 5.91 1.25
C ILE A 354 24.38 4.99 0.05
N VAL A 355 23.40 4.10 0.15
CA VAL A 355 22.83 3.37 -1.00
C VAL A 355 21.50 4.03 -1.36
N HIS A 356 21.47 4.73 -2.49
CA HIS A 356 20.25 5.24 -3.09
C HIS A 356 19.56 4.11 -3.84
N ARG A 357 18.27 3.92 -3.65
CA ARG A 357 17.53 2.93 -4.41
C ARG A 357 16.13 3.38 -4.78
N ALA A 358 15.67 2.86 -5.91
CA ALA A 358 14.26 2.84 -6.32
C ALA A 358 13.96 1.48 -6.94
N ILE A 359 12.78 0.91 -6.68
CA ILE A 359 12.32 -0.37 -7.21
C ILE A 359 11.41 -0.15 -8.42
N TYR A 360 10.49 0.80 -8.34
CA TYR A 360 9.68 1.22 -9.48
C TYR A 360 10.39 2.28 -10.32
N GLY A 361 11.17 3.13 -9.66
CA GLY A 361 11.50 4.46 -10.18
C GLY A 361 10.35 5.40 -9.89
N SER A 362 9.94 6.23 -10.85
CA SER A 362 8.69 6.97 -10.66
C SER A 362 7.48 6.05 -10.81
N ILE A 363 6.51 6.20 -9.89
CA ILE A 363 5.24 5.48 -9.94
C ILE A 363 4.51 5.81 -11.25
N GLU A 364 4.61 7.05 -11.75
CA GLU A 364 4.02 7.46 -13.02
C GLU A 364 4.60 6.65 -14.19
N ARG A 365 5.93 6.54 -14.29
CA ARG A 365 6.59 5.78 -15.37
C ARG A 365 6.28 4.30 -15.24
N PHE A 366 6.35 3.75 -14.03
CA PHE A 366 6.03 2.36 -13.79
C PHE A 366 4.57 2.04 -14.14
N MET A 367 3.63 2.92 -13.77
CA MET A 367 2.22 2.80 -14.15
C MET A 367 2.04 2.86 -15.68
N ALA A 368 2.75 3.73 -16.41
CA ALA A 368 2.77 3.69 -17.87
C ALA A 368 3.18 2.31 -18.38
N LEU A 369 4.32 1.79 -17.94
CA LEU A 369 4.83 0.49 -18.37
C LEU A 369 3.84 -0.64 -18.05
N LEU A 370 3.17 -0.62 -16.89
CA LEU A 370 2.15 -1.61 -16.54
C LEU A 370 0.90 -1.50 -17.43
N ILE A 371 0.45 -0.29 -17.77
CA ILE A 371 -0.67 -0.08 -18.70
C ILE A 371 -0.35 -0.75 -20.05
N GLU A 372 0.86 -0.55 -20.56
CA GLU A 372 1.28 -1.12 -21.85
C GLU A 372 1.51 -2.63 -21.76
N HIS A 373 2.20 -3.09 -20.71
CA HIS A 373 2.50 -4.51 -20.47
C HIS A 373 1.24 -5.37 -20.43
N TYR A 374 0.20 -4.91 -19.72
CA TYR A 374 -1.07 -5.64 -19.65
C TYR A 374 -2.03 -5.32 -20.81
N ALA A 375 -1.68 -4.39 -21.71
CA ALA A 375 -2.59 -3.83 -22.71
C ALA A 375 -3.96 -3.44 -22.11
N GLY A 376 -3.92 -2.89 -20.89
CA GLY A 376 -5.11 -2.53 -20.12
C GLY A 376 -5.89 -3.68 -19.45
N LYS A 377 -5.48 -4.94 -19.59
CA LYS A 377 -6.09 -6.11 -18.93
C LYS A 377 -5.35 -6.42 -17.63
N TYR A 378 -5.55 -5.61 -16.60
CA TYR A 378 -4.80 -5.76 -15.35
C TYR A 378 -5.14 -7.06 -14.60
N PRO A 379 -4.22 -7.60 -13.79
CA PRO A 379 -4.56 -8.60 -12.79
C PRO A 379 -5.60 -8.04 -11.82
N PHE A 380 -6.48 -8.90 -11.32
CA PHE A 380 -7.68 -8.51 -10.55
C PHE A 380 -7.37 -7.53 -9.41
N TRP A 381 -6.32 -7.80 -8.62
CA TRP A 381 -5.96 -7.01 -7.45
C TRP A 381 -5.54 -5.56 -7.77
N LEU A 382 -4.97 -5.33 -8.96
CA LEU A 382 -4.47 -4.03 -9.42
C LEU A 382 -5.51 -3.29 -10.28
N SER A 383 -6.49 -4.02 -10.81
CA SER A 383 -7.42 -3.48 -11.79
C SER A 383 -8.21 -2.28 -11.25
N PRO A 384 -8.29 -1.17 -11.99
CA PRO A 384 -9.17 -0.05 -11.63
C PRO A 384 -10.65 -0.38 -11.75
N ARG A 385 -10.99 -1.51 -12.40
CA ARG A 385 -12.36 -1.95 -12.69
C ARG A 385 -12.50 -3.46 -12.43
N PRO A 386 -12.36 -3.90 -11.17
CA PRO A 386 -12.39 -5.31 -10.81
C PRO A 386 -13.75 -5.95 -11.09
N ALA A 387 -14.87 -5.24 -10.86
CA ALA A 387 -16.21 -5.77 -11.10
C ALA A 387 -17.24 -4.71 -11.48
N THR A 388 -18.25 -5.12 -12.24
CA THR A 388 -19.49 -4.36 -12.43
C THR A 388 -20.72 -5.25 -12.27
N ILE A 389 -21.78 -4.71 -11.67
CA ILE A 389 -23.07 -5.39 -11.47
C ILE A 389 -24.12 -4.77 -12.40
N LEU A 390 -24.75 -5.60 -13.22
CA LEU A 390 -25.75 -5.21 -14.21
C LEU A 390 -27.11 -5.77 -13.78
N SER A 391 -28.10 -4.89 -13.59
CA SER A 391 -29.48 -5.35 -13.38
C SER A 391 -30.15 -5.71 -14.71
N LEU A 392 -30.93 -6.79 -14.71
CA LEU A 392 -31.77 -7.17 -15.85
C LEU A 392 -33.04 -6.32 -15.95
N ASN A 393 -33.58 -5.89 -14.82
CA ASN A 393 -34.75 -5.01 -14.72
C ASN A 393 -34.60 -4.08 -13.50
N ASP A 394 -35.58 -3.20 -13.32
CA ASP A 394 -35.70 -2.20 -12.26
C ASP A 394 -36.67 -2.63 -11.15
N ASN A 395 -36.99 -3.93 -11.06
CA ASN A 395 -37.82 -4.46 -9.98
C ASN A 395 -37.14 -4.21 -8.62
N ALA A 396 -37.93 -3.81 -7.62
CA ALA A 396 -37.42 -3.48 -6.29
C ALA A 396 -36.57 -4.60 -5.68
N GLU A 397 -37.04 -5.85 -5.74
CA GLU A 397 -36.30 -7.02 -5.22
C GLU A 397 -34.95 -7.23 -5.92
N VAL A 398 -34.86 -6.96 -7.22
CA VAL A 398 -33.62 -7.06 -8.00
C VAL A 398 -32.66 -5.94 -7.61
N LEU A 399 -33.15 -4.71 -7.45
CA LEU A 399 -32.34 -3.57 -7.04
C LEU A 399 -31.80 -3.74 -5.61
N GLU A 400 -32.61 -4.29 -4.70
CA GLU A 400 -32.19 -4.64 -3.34
C GLU A 400 -31.08 -5.69 -3.36
N HIS A 401 -31.22 -6.76 -4.14
CA HIS A 401 -30.18 -7.78 -4.27
C HIS A 401 -28.91 -7.24 -4.94
N VAL A 402 -29.03 -6.34 -5.92
CA VAL A 402 -27.88 -5.65 -6.53
C VAL A 402 -27.14 -4.82 -5.48
N SER A 403 -27.86 -4.05 -4.66
CA SER A 403 -27.27 -3.27 -3.56
C SER A 403 -26.57 -4.17 -2.54
N ARG A 404 -27.18 -5.30 -2.19
CA ARG A 404 -26.59 -6.32 -1.31
C ARG A 404 -25.32 -6.96 -1.89
N VAL A 405 -25.31 -7.26 -3.19
CA VAL A 405 -24.10 -7.80 -3.84
C VAL A 405 -23.00 -6.74 -3.89
N GLN A 406 -23.35 -5.48 -4.18
CA GLN A 406 -22.40 -4.38 -4.17
C GLN A 406 -21.78 -4.17 -2.78
N SER A 407 -22.60 -4.19 -1.72
CA SER A 407 -22.12 -3.99 -0.36
C SER A 407 -21.12 -5.06 0.05
N VAL A 408 -21.44 -6.33 -0.22
CA VAL A 408 -20.54 -7.47 0.03
C VAL A 408 -19.24 -7.34 -0.76
N LEU A 409 -19.29 -7.04 -2.06
CA LEU A 409 -18.08 -6.98 -2.88
C LEU A 409 -17.22 -5.74 -2.59
N SER A 410 -17.83 -4.61 -2.25
CA SER A 410 -17.11 -3.37 -1.94
C SER A 410 -16.61 -3.30 -0.50
N GLY A 411 -17.08 -4.18 0.39
CA GLY A 411 -16.78 -4.13 1.83
C GLY A 411 -17.45 -2.96 2.55
N LEU A 412 -18.44 -2.31 1.92
CA LEU A 412 -19.17 -1.16 2.47
C LEU A 412 -20.61 -1.55 2.76
N LYS A 413 -21.21 -1.07 3.85
CA LYS A 413 -22.65 -1.25 4.06
C LYS A 413 -23.42 -0.59 2.92
N ALA A 414 -24.54 -1.22 2.52
CA ALA A 414 -25.47 -0.60 1.60
C ALA A 414 -25.90 0.76 2.16
N ALA A 415 -25.88 1.80 1.34
CA ALA A 415 -26.34 3.11 1.77
C ALA A 415 -27.83 3.02 2.13
N ASP A 416 -28.21 3.58 3.28
CA ASP A 416 -29.61 3.72 3.65
C ASP A 416 -30.34 4.53 2.56
N PRO A 417 -31.60 4.18 2.24
CA PRO A 417 -32.43 5.01 1.38
C PRO A 417 -32.43 6.47 1.89
N PRO A 418 -32.53 7.48 1.00
CA PRO A 418 -32.53 8.90 1.39
C PRO A 418 -33.58 9.26 2.46
N GLU A 419 -34.64 8.46 2.56
CA GLU A 419 -35.76 8.60 3.49
C GLU A 419 -35.51 7.96 4.87
N GLN A 420 -34.47 7.13 5.00
CA GLN A 420 -34.11 6.39 6.22
C GLN A 420 -32.66 6.65 6.67
N VAL A 421 -32.07 7.78 6.25
CA VAL A 421 -30.71 8.15 6.67
C VAL A 421 -30.66 8.20 8.19
N SER A 422 -29.90 7.28 8.78
CA SER A 422 -29.73 7.23 10.23
C SER A 422 -29.28 8.58 10.77
N THR A 423 -29.88 9.01 11.89
CA THR A 423 -29.47 10.22 12.62
C THR A 423 -28.17 10.02 13.41
N SER A 424 -27.70 8.77 13.54
CA SER A 424 -26.45 8.44 14.21
C SER A 424 -25.25 8.93 13.40
N LEU A 425 -24.25 9.47 14.07
CA LEU A 425 -22.97 9.80 13.42
C LEU A 425 -22.35 8.56 12.76
N PRO A 426 -21.73 8.70 11.57
CA PRO A 426 -21.06 7.59 10.89
C PRO A 426 -19.89 7.08 11.75
N LYS A 427 -19.77 5.76 11.85
CA LYS A 427 -18.66 5.11 12.56
C LYS A 427 -17.45 4.97 11.63
N PRO A 428 -16.21 5.14 12.14
CA PRO A 428 -15.00 4.82 11.39
C PRO A 428 -15.00 3.36 10.93
N LEU A 429 -14.54 3.10 9.72
CA LEU A 429 -14.34 1.75 9.20
C LEU A 429 -13.01 1.18 9.71
N PRO A 430 -12.91 -0.15 9.96
CA PRO A 430 -11.64 -0.83 10.22
C PRO A 430 -10.63 -0.56 9.10
N LEU A 431 -9.35 -0.40 9.45
CA LEU A 431 -8.28 -0.16 8.49
C LEU A 431 -8.05 -1.39 7.58
N SER A 432 -8.39 -2.58 8.04
CA SER A 432 -8.36 -3.83 7.31
C SER A 432 -9.52 -3.98 6.31
N THR A 433 -10.43 -3.00 6.22
CA THR A 433 -11.58 -3.06 5.30
C THR A 433 -11.07 -3.05 3.86
N ILE A 434 -11.30 -4.14 3.14
CA ILE A 434 -10.96 -4.23 1.71
C ILE A 434 -12.01 -3.45 0.92
N GLN A 435 -11.57 -2.35 0.30
CA GLN A 435 -12.41 -1.57 -0.61
C GLN A 435 -12.12 -1.93 -2.06
N LEU A 436 -13.07 -2.57 -2.72
CA LEU A 436 -13.02 -2.84 -4.16
C LEU A 436 -13.92 -1.84 -4.92
N PRO A 437 -13.42 -1.21 -6.00
CA PRO A 437 -14.26 -0.37 -6.85
C PRO A 437 -15.24 -1.23 -7.65
N VAL A 438 -16.50 -1.26 -7.19
CA VAL A 438 -17.59 -2.02 -7.82
C VAL A 438 -18.63 -1.07 -8.38
N ASP A 439 -18.73 -1.05 -9.72
CA ASP A 439 -19.69 -0.20 -10.43
C ASP A 439 -21.04 -0.91 -10.62
N VAL A 440 -22.13 -0.16 -10.53
CA VAL A 440 -23.49 -0.69 -10.74
C VAL A 440 -24.15 0.01 -11.92
N ASP A 441 -24.76 -0.76 -12.82
CA ASP A 441 -25.58 -0.26 -13.94
C ASP A 441 -27.01 -0.80 -13.88
N THR A 442 -27.88 0.01 -13.28
CA THR A 442 -29.34 -0.22 -13.19
C THR A 442 -30.14 0.45 -14.31
N SER A 443 -29.48 1.00 -15.34
CA SER A 443 -30.17 1.70 -16.42
C SER A 443 -31.11 0.77 -17.22
N SER A 444 -32.14 1.33 -17.85
CA SER A 444 -33.10 0.57 -18.69
C SER A 444 -32.54 0.14 -20.06
N ARG A 445 -31.22 0.22 -20.25
CA ARG A 445 -30.56 -0.13 -21.53
C ARG A 445 -30.54 -1.66 -21.73
N PRO A 446 -30.59 -2.15 -22.98
CA PRO A 446 -30.49 -3.58 -23.26
C PRO A 446 -29.22 -4.20 -22.66
N LEU A 447 -29.35 -5.38 -22.04
CA LEU A 447 -28.23 -6.09 -21.39
C LEU A 447 -27.01 -6.24 -22.32
N ALA A 448 -27.24 -6.56 -23.60
CA ALA A 448 -26.16 -6.69 -24.58
C ALA A 448 -25.33 -5.41 -24.71
N LYS A 449 -25.96 -4.23 -24.63
CA LYS A 449 -25.28 -2.94 -24.65
C LYS A 449 -24.48 -2.70 -23.36
N LYS A 450 -25.06 -3.04 -22.20
CA LYS A 450 -24.37 -2.95 -20.90
C LYS A 450 -23.12 -3.84 -20.88
N ILE A 451 -23.24 -5.10 -21.30
CA ILE A 451 -22.12 -6.05 -21.39
C ILE A 451 -21.05 -5.56 -22.39
N ALA A 452 -21.46 -5.06 -23.56
CA ALA A 452 -20.52 -4.53 -24.55
C ALA A 452 -19.74 -3.33 -24.00
N GLU A 453 -20.40 -2.42 -23.29
CA GLU A 453 -19.74 -1.28 -22.64
C GLU A 453 -18.77 -1.75 -21.54
N ALA A 454 -19.18 -2.70 -20.69
CA ALA A 454 -18.30 -3.26 -19.67
C ALA A 454 -17.06 -3.95 -20.28
N ARG A 455 -17.23 -4.68 -21.38
CA ARG A 455 -16.10 -5.28 -22.11
C ARG A 455 -15.17 -4.23 -22.71
N THR A 456 -15.72 -3.14 -23.25
CA THR A 456 -14.93 -2.01 -23.78
C THR A 456 -14.14 -1.31 -22.68
N LYS A 457 -14.77 -1.11 -21.50
CA LYS A 457 -14.13 -0.53 -20.31
C LYS A 457 -13.17 -1.47 -19.58
N LYS A 458 -13.00 -2.70 -20.07
CA LYS A 458 -12.08 -3.72 -19.54
C LYS A 458 -12.32 -4.10 -18.07
N TYR A 459 -13.58 -4.24 -17.65
CA TYR A 459 -13.84 -4.86 -16.34
C TYR A 459 -13.28 -6.28 -16.30
N ASN A 460 -12.84 -6.74 -15.11
CA ASN A 460 -12.43 -8.12 -14.92
C ASN A 460 -13.61 -9.07 -14.69
N HIS A 461 -14.65 -8.60 -13.98
CA HIS A 461 -15.85 -9.36 -13.70
C HIS A 461 -17.09 -8.58 -14.14
N ILE A 462 -17.97 -9.25 -14.89
CA ILE A 462 -19.29 -8.73 -15.25
C ILE A 462 -20.32 -9.61 -14.57
N ILE A 463 -21.04 -9.03 -13.61
CA ILE A 463 -22.02 -9.71 -12.79
C ILE A 463 -23.41 -9.29 -13.28
N VAL A 464 -24.28 -10.26 -13.54
CA VAL A 464 -25.66 -10.02 -13.99
C VAL A 464 -26.62 -10.55 -12.94
N VAL A 465 -27.61 -9.74 -12.60
CA VAL A 465 -28.65 -10.06 -11.61
C VAL A 465 -30.03 -9.85 -12.21
N GLY A 466 -30.88 -10.87 -12.18
CA GLY A 466 -32.32 -10.74 -12.34
C GLY A 466 -33.11 -11.58 -11.35
N LEU A 467 -34.38 -11.83 -11.68
CA LEU A 467 -35.32 -12.51 -10.77
C LEU A 467 -34.87 -13.92 -10.38
N ASN A 468 -34.26 -14.67 -11.31
CA ASN A 468 -33.75 -16.02 -11.00
C ASN A 468 -32.61 -15.95 -9.98
N GLU A 469 -31.70 -14.99 -10.13
CA GLU A 469 -30.60 -14.77 -9.19
C GLU A 469 -31.11 -14.32 -7.81
N VAL A 470 -32.16 -13.51 -7.75
CA VAL A 470 -32.82 -13.14 -6.50
C VAL A 470 -33.43 -14.37 -5.82
N GLN A 471 -34.24 -15.15 -6.54
CA GLN A 471 -34.92 -16.33 -5.99
C GLN A 471 -33.94 -17.40 -5.49
N THR A 472 -32.78 -17.52 -6.13
CA THR A 472 -31.74 -18.49 -5.77
C THR A 472 -30.68 -17.93 -4.82
N GLY A 473 -30.74 -16.63 -4.48
CA GLY A 473 -29.71 -15.98 -3.68
C GLY A 473 -28.34 -15.91 -4.36
N SER A 474 -28.28 -16.02 -5.69
CA SER A 474 -27.06 -16.21 -6.48
C SER A 474 -26.68 -14.99 -7.33
N VAL A 475 -25.60 -15.12 -8.12
CA VAL A 475 -25.24 -14.17 -9.18
C VAL A 475 -24.75 -14.90 -10.42
N ASN A 476 -24.94 -14.31 -11.61
CA ASN A 476 -24.29 -14.79 -12.82
C ASN A 476 -23.00 -13.98 -13.05
N MET A 477 -21.83 -14.63 -13.05
CA MET A 477 -20.55 -13.93 -13.18
C MET A 477 -19.77 -14.37 -14.42
N GLN A 478 -19.36 -13.39 -15.25
CA GLN A 478 -18.43 -13.58 -16.35
C GLN A 478 -17.04 -13.08 -15.98
N VAL A 479 -16.02 -13.94 -16.11
CA VAL A 479 -14.60 -13.57 -16.00
C VAL A 479 -14.11 -13.12 -17.38
N VAL A 480 -13.62 -11.88 -17.47
CA VAL A 480 -13.22 -11.23 -18.73
C VAL A 480 -11.97 -10.38 -18.50
N ASN A 481 -11.21 -10.07 -19.57
CA ASN A 481 -10.09 -9.10 -19.55
C ASN A 481 -9.06 -9.26 -18.41
N GLN A 482 -8.77 -10.50 -17.99
CA GLN A 482 -7.67 -10.80 -17.07
C GLN A 482 -6.47 -11.38 -17.83
N PRO A 483 -5.22 -11.20 -17.36
CA PRO A 483 -4.05 -11.87 -17.94
C PRO A 483 -4.11 -13.39 -17.83
N SER A 484 -4.59 -13.89 -16.69
CA SER A 484 -4.61 -15.30 -16.30
C SER A 484 -6.01 -15.74 -15.85
N PRO A 485 -7.00 -15.79 -16.77
CA PRO A 485 -8.35 -16.20 -16.43
C PRO A 485 -8.42 -17.63 -15.88
N GLU A 486 -7.48 -18.50 -16.24
CA GLU A 486 -7.39 -19.89 -15.76
C GLU A 486 -7.20 -19.96 -14.25
N ALA A 487 -6.36 -19.08 -13.69
CA ALA A 487 -6.18 -18.99 -12.24
C ALA A 487 -7.49 -18.59 -11.54
N THR A 488 -8.23 -17.63 -12.10
CA THR A 488 -9.55 -17.27 -11.59
C THR A 488 -10.53 -18.44 -11.69
N PHE A 489 -10.51 -19.19 -12.80
CA PHE A 489 -11.38 -20.36 -12.93
C PHE A 489 -11.02 -21.47 -11.95
N LEU A 490 -9.74 -21.68 -11.64
CA LEU A 490 -9.30 -22.64 -10.62
C LEU A 490 -9.87 -22.27 -9.24
N GLU A 491 -9.70 -21.01 -8.83
CA GLU A 491 -10.27 -20.48 -7.58
C GLU A 491 -11.80 -20.62 -7.56
N LEU A 492 -12.46 -20.38 -8.69
CA LEU A 492 -13.91 -20.58 -8.82
C LEU A 492 -14.32 -22.05 -8.74
N GLN A 493 -13.51 -22.97 -9.25
CA GLN A 493 -13.77 -24.41 -9.15
C GLN A 493 -13.62 -24.89 -7.71
N GLU A 494 -12.58 -24.43 -7.02
CA GLU A 494 -12.34 -24.71 -5.61
C GLU A 494 -13.48 -24.15 -4.75
N ALA A 495 -13.84 -22.88 -4.94
CA ALA A 495 -14.93 -22.24 -4.21
C ALA A 495 -16.30 -22.91 -4.45
N ARG A 496 -16.57 -23.37 -5.68
CA ARG A 496 -17.83 -24.04 -6.05
C ARG A 496 -17.85 -25.54 -5.74
N GLY A 497 -16.69 -26.17 -5.51
CA GLY A 497 -16.55 -27.62 -5.44
C GLY A 497 -16.95 -28.35 -6.74
N LYS A 498 -16.95 -27.66 -7.89
CA LYS A 498 -17.37 -28.21 -9.20
C LYS A 498 -16.61 -27.55 -10.34
N GLU A 499 -16.23 -28.36 -11.34
CA GLU A 499 -15.63 -27.87 -12.58
C GLU A 499 -16.50 -26.82 -13.29
N VAL A 500 -15.85 -25.74 -13.73
CA VAL A 500 -16.46 -24.68 -14.54
C VAL A 500 -16.41 -25.14 -16.00
N THR A 501 -17.57 -25.44 -16.58
CA THR A 501 -17.69 -25.92 -17.97
C THR A 501 -17.33 -24.84 -18.98
N GLU A 502 -16.91 -25.21 -20.20
CA GLU A 502 -16.63 -24.24 -21.28
C GLU A 502 -17.82 -23.31 -21.59
N LYS A 503 -19.05 -23.81 -21.43
CA LYS A 503 -20.27 -23.02 -21.60
C LYS A 503 -20.40 -21.94 -20.53
N GLU A 504 -20.06 -22.26 -19.28
CA GLU A 504 -20.05 -21.31 -18.16
C GLU A 504 -18.91 -20.30 -18.30
N GLN A 505 -17.74 -20.71 -18.77
CA GLN A 505 -16.64 -19.77 -19.08
C GLN A 505 -17.07 -18.72 -20.12
N ARG A 506 -17.88 -19.10 -21.12
CA ARG A 506 -18.34 -18.20 -22.19
C ARG A 506 -19.56 -17.35 -21.83
N LYS A 507 -20.55 -17.93 -21.13
CA LYS A 507 -21.85 -17.28 -20.83
C LYS A 507 -21.94 -16.72 -19.41
N GLY A 508 -20.93 -16.95 -18.59
CA GLY A 508 -20.93 -16.68 -17.17
C GLY A 508 -21.27 -17.94 -16.38
N ALA A 509 -20.53 -18.16 -15.31
CA ALA A 509 -20.84 -19.22 -14.36
C ALA A 509 -21.98 -18.72 -13.46
N ASN A 510 -23.02 -19.55 -13.29
CA ASN A 510 -23.97 -19.31 -12.23
C ASN A 510 -23.27 -19.61 -10.90
N MET A 511 -23.20 -18.60 -10.06
CA MET A 511 -22.63 -18.65 -8.72
C MET A 511 -23.66 -19.13 -7.69
N SER A 512 -24.70 -19.85 -8.12
CA SER A 512 -25.74 -20.48 -7.28
C SER A 512 -25.23 -21.53 -6.31
N HIS A 513 -23.93 -21.77 -6.33
CA HIS A 513 -23.21 -22.65 -5.42
C HIS A 513 -21.83 -22.08 -5.09
N MET A 514 -21.67 -20.75 -5.04
CA MET A 514 -20.41 -20.11 -4.58
C MET A 514 -20.01 -20.52 -3.18
N TYR A 515 -20.92 -21.19 -2.50
CA TYR A 515 -20.78 -21.67 -1.18
C TYR A 515 -21.53 -23.00 -1.10
N ASN A 516 -20.83 -24.05 -0.67
CA ASN A 516 -21.42 -25.32 -0.23
C ASN A 516 -22.75 -25.10 0.51
N THR A 517 -23.67 -26.07 0.42
CA THR A 517 -24.93 -26.12 1.18
C THR A 517 -24.75 -25.49 2.57
N PRO A 518 -25.57 -24.49 2.95
CA PRO A 518 -25.43 -23.87 4.25
C PRO A 518 -25.47 -24.95 5.32
N ILE A 519 -24.42 -25.01 6.14
CA ILE A 519 -24.36 -25.95 7.25
C ILE A 519 -24.99 -25.28 8.48
N PRO A 520 -25.99 -25.92 9.12
CA PRO A 520 -26.44 -25.50 10.44
C PRO A 520 -25.32 -25.66 11.47
N ILE A 521 -24.97 -24.57 12.12
CA ILE A 521 -24.03 -24.52 13.25
C ILE A 521 -24.83 -24.14 14.49
N THR A 522 -25.02 -25.11 15.37
CA THR A 522 -25.74 -24.94 16.63
C THR A 522 -24.75 -24.54 17.72
N VAL A 523 -24.95 -23.36 18.28
CA VAL A 523 -24.04 -22.71 19.25
C VAL A 523 -24.72 -22.54 20.60
N GLY A 524 -23.95 -22.80 21.66
CA GLY A 524 -24.36 -22.64 23.05
C GLY A 524 -24.66 -23.95 23.78
N PRO A 525 -24.87 -23.88 25.11
CA PRO A 525 -25.10 -25.06 25.94
C PRO A 525 -26.46 -25.70 25.63
N PRO A 526 -26.69 -26.99 25.98
CA PRO A 526 -27.90 -27.73 25.60
C PRO A 526 -29.23 -27.06 25.99
N HIS A 527 -29.26 -26.31 27.09
CA HIS A 527 -30.46 -25.61 27.59
C HIS A 527 -30.68 -24.23 26.92
N ALA A 528 -29.73 -23.74 26.14
CA ALA A 528 -29.81 -22.49 25.43
C ALA A 528 -28.97 -22.60 24.15
N GLN A 529 -29.56 -23.10 23.06
CA GLN A 529 -28.91 -23.21 21.75
C GLN A 529 -29.44 -22.14 20.78
N LYS A 530 -28.64 -21.76 19.78
CA LYS A 530 -29.04 -20.96 18.62
C LYS A 530 -28.38 -21.55 17.38
N THR A 531 -29.12 -21.70 16.29
CA THR A 531 -28.59 -22.27 15.04
C THR A 531 -28.35 -21.16 14.03
N PHE A 532 -27.14 -21.14 13.48
CA PHE A 532 -26.70 -20.24 12.43
C PHE A 532 -26.50 -21.04 11.14
N HIS A 533 -26.84 -20.47 9.99
CA HIS A 533 -26.65 -21.14 8.71
C HIS A 533 -25.47 -20.48 8.00
N ILE A 534 -24.31 -21.13 8.07
CA ILE A 534 -23.10 -20.61 7.44
C ILE A 534 -22.76 -21.47 6.24
N TYR A 535 -22.40 -20.77 5.17
CA TYR A 535 -21.84 -21.36 3.97
C TYR A 535 -20.53 -22.08 4.27
N ARG A 536 -20.48 -23.40 4.08
CA ARG A 536 -19.30 -24.21 4.45
C ARG A 536 -18.03 -23.76 3.75
N GLY A 537 -18.09 -23.36 2.47
CA GLY A 537 -16.93 -22.84 1.75
C GLY A 537 -16.39 -21.55 2.37
N LEU A 538 -17.27 -20.63 2.74
CA LEU A 538 -16.92 -19.36 3.40
C LEU A 538 -16.26 -19.60 4.76
N LEU A 539 -16.82 -20.53 5.54
CA LEU A 539 -16.27 -20.93 6.83
C LEU A 539 -14.85 -21.50 6.70
N CYS A 540 -14.63 -22.41 5.73
CA CYS A 540 -13.33 -23.03 5.49
C CYS A 540 -12.30 -22.02 4.93
N HIS A 541 -12.72 -21.12 4.04
CA HIS A 541 -11.85 -20.09 3.47
C HIS A 541 -11.26 -19.18 4.56
N HIS A 542 -12.09 -18.73 5.50
CA HIS A 542 -11.65 -17.83 6.56
C HIS A 542 -11.03 -18.54 7.77
N SER A 543 -11.16 -19.88 7.90
CA SER A 543 -10.71 -20.66 9.06
C SER A 543 -10.01 -21.94 8.64
N LEU A 544 -8.70 -22.01 8.87
CA LEU A 544 -7.95 -23.25 8.72
C LEU A 544 -8.45 -24.35 9.66
N TYR A 545 -8.97 -23.98 10.83
CA TYR A 545 -9.56 -24.93 11.77
C TYR A 545 -10.79 -25.61 11.16
N PHE A 546 -11.75 -24.83 10.66
CA PHE A 546 -12.97 -25.39 10.08
C PHE A 546 -12.71 -26.09 8.75
N ASP A 547 -11.74 -25.63 7.97
CA ASP A 547 -11.30 -26.35 6.77
C ASP A 547 -10.79 -27.74 7.13
N ARG A 548 -9.87 -27.83 8.10
CA ARG A 548 -9.37 -29.14 8.58
C ARG A 548 -10.47 -29.99 9.20
N LEU A 549 -11.38 -29.40 9.97
CA LEU A 549 -12.48 -30.13 10.61
C LEU A 549 -13.44 -30.73 9.58
N LEU A 550 -13.80 -29.96 8.56
CA LEU A 550 -14.84 -30.32 7.60
C LEU A 550 -14.32 -31.07 6.38
N ASN A 551 -13.09 -30.82 5.94
CA ASN A 551 -12.46 -31.43 4.76
C ASN A 551 -11.32 -32.41 5.11
N GLY A 552 -10.88 -32.45 6.37
CA GLY A 552 -9.81 -33.34 6.81
C GLY A 552 -10.29 -34.74 7.23
N PRO A 553 -9.46 -35.51 7.95
CA PRO A 553 -9.74 -36.90 8.33
C PRO A 553 -10.60 -37.06 9.59
N PHE A 554 -11.23 -35.99 10.08
CA PHE A 554 -11.99 -35.99 11.34
C PHE A 554 -13.37 -36.62 11.17
N ALA A 555 -14.02 -37.03 12.29
CA ALA A 555 -15.35 -37.63 12.26
C ALA A 555 -16.43 -36.66 11.78
N GLU A 556 -16.17 -35.36 11.95
CA GLU A 556 -16.99 -34.26 11.47
C GLU A 556 -16.86 -34.05 9.95
N SER A 557 -15.88 -34.70 9.31
CA SER A 557 -15.70 -34.69 7.85
C SER A 557 -16.88 -35.42 7.19
N GLY A 558 -17.71 -34.64 6.48
CA GLY A 558 -18.97 -35.11 5.89
C GLY A 558 -20.23 -34.86 6.74
N SER A 559 -20.09 -34.28 7.93
CA SER A 559 -21.25 -33.90 8.76
C SER A 559 -22.01 -32.71 8.15
N SER A 560 -23.34 -32.82 8.07
CA SER A 560 -24.22 -31.77 7.57
C SER A 560 -24.59 -30.72 8.63
N ALA A 561 -24.07 -30.84 9.86
CA ALA A 561 -24.31 -29.93 10.98
C ALA A 561 -23.12 -29.89 11.92
N LEU A 562 -22.85 -28.74 12.54
CA LEU A 562 -21.81 -28.55 13.55
C LEU A 562 -22.41 -28.12 14.90
N PHE A 563 -21.81 -28.57 16.00
CA PHE A 563 -22.25 -28.23 17.35
C PHE A 563 -21.11 -27.59 18.14
N LEU A 564 -21.21 -26.28 18.41
CA LEU A 564 -20.25 -25.51 19.20
C LEU A 564 -20.83 -25.24 20.59
N ARG A 565 -20.77 -26.27 21.46
CA ARG A 565 -21.43 -26.25 22.77
C ARG A 565 -20.83 -25.26 23.77
N HIS A 566 -19.55 -24.96 23.62
CA HIS A 566 -18.79 -24.10 24.54
C HIS A 566 -18.66 -22.64 24.07
N VAL A 567 -19.16 -22.33 22.87
CA VAL A 567 -19.06 -20.99 22.29
C VAL A 567 -20.26 -20.14 22.71
N ASN A 568 -20.00 -18.90 23.12
CA ASN A 568 -21.05 -17.94 23.46
C ASN A 568 -21.80 -17.50 22.19
N LYS A 569 -23.14 -17.47 22.26
CA LYS A 569 -23.99 -17.12 21.12
C LYS A 569 -23.78 -15.71 20.59
N VAL A 570 -23.54 -14.75 21.48
CA VAL A 570 -23.30 -13.34 21.14
C VAL A 570 -21.96 -13.21 20.42
N THR A 571 -20.92 -13.84 20.96
CA THR A 571 -19.60 -13.92 20.31
C THR A 571 -19.68 -14.53 18.92
N PHE A 572 -20.42 -15.63 18.77
CA PHE A 572 -20.61 -16.26 17.45
C PHE A 572 -21.48 -15.43 16.52
N GLN A 573 -22.44 -14.64 17.03
CA GLN A 573 -23.21 -13.69 16.21
C GLN A 573 -22.29 -12.64 15.59
N VAL A 574 -21.33 -12.08 16.35
CA VAL A 574 -20.32 -11.15 15.80
C VAL A 574 -19.53 -11.80 14.66
N PHE A 575 -19.07 -13.05 14.84
CA PHE A 575 -18.39 -13.79 13.79
C PHE A 575 -19.29 -14.05 12.58
N TYR A 576 -20.56 -14.41 12.81
CA TYR A 576 -21.55 -14.64 11.76
C TYR A 576 -21.83 -13.37 10.95
N ASP A 577 -21.94 -12.22 11.60
CA ASP A 577 -22.17 -10.95 10.91
C ASP A 577 -20.92 -10.54 10.13
N TRP A 578 -19.74 -10.67 10.74
CA TRP A 578 -18.47 -10.39 10.09
C TRP A 578 -18.21 -11.30 8.89
N ILE A 579 -18.42 -12.61 9.00
CA ILE A 579 -18.10 -13.53 7.91
C ILE A 579 -18.98 -13.27 6.68
N ASN A 580 -20.22 -12.80 6.88
CA ASN A 580 -21.16 -12.53 5.80
C ASN A 580 -21.06 -11.11 5.23
N THR A 581 -20.57 -10.14 6.01
CA THR A 581 -20.61 -8.71 5.62
C THR A 581 -19.24 -8.04 5.59
N GLY A 582 -18.21 -8.68 6.14
CA GLY A 582 -16.89 -8.09 6.41
C GLY A 582 -16.88 -7.10 7.58
N VAL A 583 -18.03 -6.78 8.17
CA VAL A 583 -18.15 -5.77 9.23
C VAL A 583 -18.21 -6.44 10.60
N VAL A 584 -17.34 -6.00 11.51
CA VAL A 584 -17.41 -6.38 12.92
C VAL A 584 -18.40 -5.47 13.63
N ASP A 585 -19.54 -6.03 14.04
CA ASP A 585 -20.52 -5.31 14.86
C ASP A 585 -20.55 -5.86 16.28
N CYS A 586 -19.91 -5.15 17.20
CA CYS A 586 -19.88 -5.49 18.62
C CYS A 586 -20.86 -4.66 19.46
N THR A 587 -21.86 -4.03 18.83
CA THR A 587 -22.88 -3.22 19.52
C THR A 587 -24.07 -4.02 20.04
N ILE A 588 -24.08 -5.34 19.80
CA ILE A 588 -25.18 -6.23 20.15
C ILE A 588 -25.45 -6.13 21.65
N ALA A 589 -26.56 -5.48 21.99
CA ALA A 589 -27.10 -5.44 23.33
C ALA A 589 -27.25 -6.87 23.83
N THR A 590 -26.62 -7.19 24.96
CA THR A 590 -27.09 -8.31 25.76
C THR A 590 -28.58 -8.11 26.03
N ASP A 591 -29.37 -9.19 25.99
CA ASP A 591 -30.84 -9.24 26.15
C ASP A 591 -31.40 -8.62 27.47
N THR A 592 -30.71 -7.67 28.10
CA THR A 592 -31.02 -7.12 29.42
C THR A 592 -31.19 -5.61 29.50
N ASP A 593 -30.92 -4.80 28.47
CA ASP A 593 -31.17 -3.34 28.57
C ASP A 593 -31.62 -2.74 27.23
N ALA A 594 -32.93 -2.51 27.11
CA ALA A 594 -33.60 -2.02 25.90
C ALA A 594 -33.59 -0.47 25.74
N ASP A 595 -32.86 0.29 26.56
CA ASP A 595 -32.96 1.76 26.60
C ASP A 595 -31.62 2.52 26.45
N ALA A 596 -30.55 1.92 25.93
CA ALA A 596 -29.28 2.62 25.72
C ALA A 596 -29.19 3.30 24.34
N VAL A 597 -29.47 4.61 24.31
CA VAL A 597 -29.36 5.50 23.13
C VAL A 597 -27.91 5.68 22.63
N ASP A 598 -26.91 5.12 23.31
CA ASP A 598 -25.49 5.10 22.91
C ASP A 598 -24.91 3.67 23.00
N ALA A 599 -25.18 2.83 22.00
CA ALA A 599 -24.61 1.48 21.91
C ALA A 599 -23.12 1.53 21.54
N THR A 600 -22.27 1.74 22.54
CA THR A 600 -20.82 1.57 22.41
C THR A 600 -20.47 0.07 22.36
N PRO A 601 -19.56 -0.37 21.47
CA PRO A 601 -19.11 -1.75 21.43
C PRO A 601 -18.57 -2.20 22.79
N SER A 602 -18.96 -3.37 23.31
CA SER A 602 -18.39 -3.87 24.56
C SER A 602 -16.94 -4.36 24.35
N PRO A 603 -15.91 -3.79 25.01
CA PRO A 603 -14.53 -4.26 24.89
C PRO A 603 -14.37 -5.75 25.22
N LEU A 604 -15.16 -6.24 26.19
CA LEU A 604 -15.15 -7.64 26.57
C LEU A 604 -15.73 -8.54 25.47
N LEU A 605 -16.73 -8.06 24.72
CA LEU A 605 -17.26 -8.79 23.56
C LEU A 605 -16.23 -8.84 22.43
N ILE A 606 -15.49 -7.74 22.20
CA ILE A 606 -14.39 -7.72 21.22
C ILE A 606 -13.31 -8.73 21.60
N LEU A 607 -12.86 -8.74 22.86
CA LEU A 607 -11.88 -9.72 23.35
C LEU A 607 -12.41 -11.16 23.30
N SER A 608 -13.70 -11.36 23.59
CA SER A 608 -14.32 -12.67 23.45
C SER A 608 -14.37 -13.15 22.00
N ALA A 609 -14.66 -12.26 21.05
CA ALA A 609 -14.59 -12.57 19.62
C ALA A 609 -13.15 -12.82 19.16
N TYR A 610 -12.18 -12.09 19.72
CA TYR A 610 -10.76 -12.28 19.42
C TYR A 610 -10.26 -13.64 19.86
N THR A 611 -10.57 -14.05 21.09
CA THR A 611 -10.19 -15.38 21.57
C THR A 611 -10.87 -16.48 20.76
N PHE A 612 -12.16 -16.32 20.39
CA PHE A 612 -12.81 -17.23 19.46
C PHE A 612 -12.06 -17.32 18.13
N ALA A 613 -11.69 -16.18 17.55
CA ALA A 613 -10.97 -16.10 16.27
C ALA A 613 -9.59 -16.77 16.35
N LEU A 614 -8.91 -16.64 17.49
CA LEU A 614 -7.61 -17.24 17.77
C LEU A 614 -7.73 -18.77 17.83
N TYR A 615 -8.67 -19.30 18.63
CA TYR A 615 -8.89 -20.75 18.76
C TYR A 615 -9.35 -21.40 17.45
N HIS A 616 -10.06 -20.67 16.60
CA HIS A 616 -10.57 -21.18 15.32
C HIS A 616 -9.71 -20.74 14.13
N ALA A 617 -8.49 -20.23 14.36
CA ALA A 617 -7.53 -19.88 13.30
C ALA A 617 -8.13 -19.03 12.17
N THR A 618 -8.79 -17.92 12.53
CA THR A 618 -9.39 -16.96 11.58
C THR A 618 -8.60 -15.64 11.52
N PRO A 619 -7.48 -15.57 10.77
CA PRO A 619 -6.56 -14.42 10.80
C PRO A 619 -7.17 -13.11 10.31
N THR A 620 -8.03 -13.15 9.28
CA THR A 620 -8.70 -11.94 8.78
C THR A 620 -9.69 -11.37 9.79
N PHE A 621 -10.31 -12.22 10.60
CA PHE A 621 -11.19 -11.77 11.68
C PHE A 621 -10.41 -11.19 12.84
N LEU A 622 -9.25 -11.80 13.19
CA LEU A 622 -8.34 -11.27 14.20
C LEU A 622 -7.92 -9.83 13.88
N ASN A 623 -7.53 -9.57 12.63
CA ASN A 623 -7.15 -8.22 12.18
C ASN A 623 -8.31 -7.22 12.29
N ALA A 624 -9.50 -7.61 11.83
CA ALA A 624 -10.68 -6.76 11.93
C ALA A 624 -11.06 -6.45 13.39
N LEU A 625 -10.85 -7.40 14.30
CA LEU A 625 -11.09 -7.23 15.74
C LEU A 625 -10.04 -6.35 16.42
N LEU A 626 -8.76 -6.45 16.03
CA LEU A 626 -7.69 -5.55 16.47
C LEU A 626 -8.02 -4.09 16.09
N ASP A 627 -8.41 -3.87 14.84
CA ASP A 627 -8.83 -2.55 14.36
C ASP A 627 -10.06 -2.04 15.12
N THR A 628 -11.04 -2.92 15.33
CA THR A 628 -12.27 -2.57 16.06
C THR A 628 -11.95 -2.20 17.51
N PHE A 629 -11.06 -2.93 18.16
CA PHE A 629 -10.58 -2.62 19.51
C PHE A 629 -9.87 -1.26 19.55
N TYR A 630 -8.92 -1.04 18.63
CA TYR A 630 -8.18 0.21 18.51
C TYR A 630 -9.09 1.42 18.29
N ILE A 631 -10.02 1.34 17.32
CA ILE A 631 -11.01 2.38 17.05
C ILE A 631 -11.87 2.64 18.29
N HIS A 632 -12.35 1.59 18.96
CA HIS A 632 -13.16 1.73 20.17
C HIS A 632 -12.40 2.47 21.28
N THR A 633 -11.15 2.09 21.54
CA THR A 633 -10.33 2.73 22.58
C THR A 633 -10.07 4.20 22.25
N ILE A 634 -9.77 4.54 20.99
CA ILE A 634 -9.59 5.94 20.58
C ILE A 634 -10.87 6.75 20.74
N GLN A 635 -12.02 6.19 20.36
CA GLN A 635 -13.30 6.92 20.43
C GLN A 635 -13.75 7.14 21.87
N THR A 636 -13.58 6.15 22.73
CA THR A 636 -14.04 6.21 24.12
C THR A 636 -13.02 6.84 25.06
N GLN A 637 -11.73 6.84 24.70
CA GLN A 637 -10.60 7.17 25.57
C GLN A 637 -10.62 6.36 26.88
N ARG A 638 -11.17 5.13 26.83
CA ARG A 638 -11.33 4.26 27.99
C ARG A 638 -10.62 2.94 27.76
N LEU A 639 -9.69 2.63 28.66
CA LEU A 639 -9.05 1.33 28.78
C LEU A 639 -9.16 0.87 30.23
N HIS A 640 -9.81 -0.26 30.49
CA HIS A 640 -10.09 -0.73 31.85
C HIS A 640 -9.18 -1.88 32.24
N ALA A 641 -8.54 -1.78 33.42
CA ALA A 641 -7.70 -2.84 33.98
C ALA A 641 -8.46 -4.18 34.18
N SER A 642 -9.79 -4.13 34.29
CA SER A 642 -10.63 -5.33 34.39
C SER A 642 -10.55 -6.26 33.18
N LEU A 643 -10.03 -5.79 32.04
CA LEU A 643 -9.82 -6.58 30.83
C LEU A 643 -8.54 -7.45 30.92
N ILE A 644 -7.56 -7.05 31.74
CA ILE A 644 -6.24 -7.70 31.85
C ILE A 644 -6.36 -9.18 32.22
N PRO A 645 -7.12 -9.59 33.27
CA PRO A 645 -7.23 -11.01 33.62
C PRO A 645 -7.82 -11.86 32.49
N TYR A 646 -8.77 -11.31 31.72
CA TYR A 646 -9.34 -12.02 30.58
C TYR A 646 -8.32 -12.15 29.45
N LEU A 647 -7.67 -11.05 29.08
CA LEU A 647 -6.69 -11.00 28.01
C LEU A 647 -5.55 -11.99 28.27
N TYR A 648 -4.92 -11.93 29.44
CA TYR A 648 -3.77 -12.78 29.77
C TYR A 648 -4.14 -14.24 30.03
N LYS A 649 -5.39 -14.53 30.42
CA LYS A 649 -5.87 -15.92 30.56
C LYS A 649 -6.06 -16.63 29.21
N TYR A 650 -6.45 -15.92 28.16
CA TYR A 650 -6.91 -16.54 26.90
C TYR A 650 -6.06 -16.20 25.67
N THR A 651 -4.97 -15.45 25.83
CA THR A 651 -3.97 -15.20 24.78
C THR A 651 -2.59 -15.69 25.25
N VAL A 652 -1.62 -15.76 24.34
CA VAL A 652 -0.25 -16.21 24.64
C VAL A 652 0.75 -15.06 24.62
N GLU A 653 1.96 -15.30 25.13
CA GLU A 653 3.06 -14.34 25.02
C GLU A 653 3.31 -13.94 23.56
N GLY A 654 3.46 -12.63 23.32
CA GLY A 654 3.68 -12.08 21.98
C GLY A 654 2.42 -11.92 21.11
N ASP A 655 1.23 -12.29 21.60
CA ASP A 655 -0.03 -12.10 20.89
C ASP A 655 -0.30 -10.62 20.53
N ALA A 656 -0.85 -10.38 19.34
CA ALA A 656 -1.05 -9.04 18.82
C ALA A 656 -2.03 -8.20 19.66
N MET A 657 -3.05 -8.81 20.27
CA MET A 657 -3.99 -8.10 21.13
C MET A 657 -3.34 -7.72 22.47
N ARG A 658 -2.43 -8.56 23.02
CA ARG A 658 -1.63 -8.18 24.20
C ARG A 658 -0.77 -6.96 23.90
N ARG A 659 -0.03 -6.98 22.79
CA ARG A 659 0.82 -5.86 22.35
C ARG A 659 0.01 -4.59 22.16
N LEU A 660 -1.08 -4.67 21.41
CA LEU A 660 -1.99 -3.53 21.18
C LEU A 660 -2.55 -2.97 22.50
N PHE A 661 -2.98 -3.84 23.42
CA PHE A 661 -3.50 -3.40 24.72
C PHE A 661 -2.42 -2.68 25.53
N VAL A 662 -1.20 -3.24 25.60
CA VAL A 662 -0.07 -2.64 26.31
C VAL A 662 0.30 -1.30 25.69
N ASP A 663 0.38 -1.22 24.37
CA ASP A 663 0.66 0.00 23.62
C ASP A 663 -0.35 1.11 23.96
N LEU A 664 -1.64 0.80 23.86
CA LEU A 664 -2.71 1.73 24.22
C LEU A 664 -2.69 2.09 25.71
N TRP A 665 -2.33 1.13 26.57
CA TRP A 665 -2.21 1.37 28.01
C TRP A 665 -1.10 2.37 28.31
N VAL A 666 0.10 2.16 27.77
CA VAL A 666 1.26 3.04 27.93
C VAL A 666 0.93 4.46 27.44
N GLU A 667 0.28 4.58 26.28
CA GLU A 667 -0.17 5.87 25.74
C GLU A 667 -1.18 6.58 26.66
N SER A 668 -2.12 5.82 27.24
CA SER A 668 -3.18 6.39 28.08
C SER A 668 -2.73 6.81 29.48
N THR A 669 -1.77 6.09 30.09
CA THR A 669 -1.34 6.34 31.48
C THR A 669 -0.11 7.22 31.62
N GLY A 670 0.70 7.37 30.55
CA GLY A 670 1.98 8.07 30.61
C GLY A 670 3.02 7.42 31.56
N ALA A 671 4.20 8.04 31.68
CA ALA A 671 5.32 7.57 32.53
C ALA A 671 5.03 7.66 34.04
N GLU A 672 4.17 8.60 34.45
CA GLU A 672 3.96 8.99 35.84
C GLU A 672 2.63 8.49 36.44
N GLY A 673 1.72 7.94 35.63
CA GLY A 673 0.33 7.67 36.03
C GLY A 673 0.09 6.36 36.80
N VAL A 674 1.08 5.47 36.91
CA VAL A 674 0.90 4.17 37.57
C VAL A 674 1.50 4.21 38.97
N GLY A 675 0.75 4.76 39.93
CA GLY A 675 1.11 4.66 41.34
C GLY A 675 1.20 3.20 41.80
N LYS A 676 2.02 2.90 42.82
CA LYS A 676 2.18 1.54 43.41
C LYS A 676 0.86 0.79 43.66
N ARG A 677 -0.22 1.51 43.98
CA ARG A 677 -1.56 0.94 44.23
C ARG A 677 -2.29 0.42 42.98
N THR A 678 -1.87 0.83 41.78
CA THR A 678 -2.52 0.44 40.52
C THR A 678 -1.96 -0.87 39.95
N LEU A 679 -0.75 -1.27 40.36
CA LEU A 679 -0.09 -2.53 39.95
C LEU A 679 -0.38 -3.70 40.91
N GLU A 680 -0.79 -3.41 42.15
CA GLU A 680 -1.17 -4.43 43.12
C GLU A 680 -2.45 -5.15 42.68
N GLY A 681 -2.33 -6.42 42.31
CA GLY A 681 -3.44 -7.27 41.85
C GLY A 681 -3.54 -7.46 40.34
N LEU A 682 -2.62 -6.89 39.55
CA LEU A 682 -2.51 -7.18 38.12
C LEU A 682 -1.71 -8.46 37.85
N GLU A 683 -1.99 -9.10 36.72
CA GLU A 683 -1.27 -10.29 36.27
C GLU A 683 0.23 -9.98 36.11
N SER A 684 1.10 -10.84 36.67
CA SER A 684 2.55 -10.60 36.66
C SER A 684 3.13 -10.52 35.25
N GLU A 685 2.56 -11.25 34.29
CA GLU A 685 2.95 -11.18 32.87
C GLU A 685 2.65 -9.80 32.27
N PHE A 686 1.51 -9.19 32.61
CA PHE A 686 1.17 -7.85 32.13
C PHE A 686 2.16 -6.80 32.61
N VAL A 687 2.61 -6.90 33.86
CA VAL A 687 3.60 -5.97 34.41
C VAL A 687 4.91 -6.05 33.63
N VAL A 688 5.33 -7.25 33.22
CA VAL A 688 6.53 -7.43 32.38
C VAL A 688 6.33 -6.80 31.01
N ASP A 689 5.24 -7.12 30.32
CA ASP A 689 4.95 -6.57 29.00
C ASP A 689 4.84 -5.03 29.03
N TRP A 690 4.22 -4.48 30.08
CA TRP A 690 4.11 -3.04 30.28
C TRP A 690 5.47 -2.35 30.47
N VAL A 691 6.35 -2.94 31.27
CA VAL A 691 7.73 -2.43 31.45
C VAL A 691 8.51 -2.46 30.13
N VAL A 692 8.36 -3.55 29.36
CA VAL A 692 8.98 -3.66 28.03
C VAL A 692 8.42 -2.59 27.09
N GLY A 693 7.10 -2.42 27.01
CA GLY A 693 6.45 -1.42 26.18
C GLY A 693 6.84 0.02 26.55
N CYS A 694 6.97 0.34 27.84
CA CYS A 694 7.50 1.63 28.28
C CYS A 694 8.94 1.85 27.80
N ARG A 695 9.82 0.84 27.93
CA ARG A 695 11.21 0.92 27.49
C ARG A 695 11.34 1.12 25.98
N GLU A 696 10.59 0.35 25.19
CA GLU A 696 10.58 0.45 23.73
C GLU A 696 10.14 1.82 23.24
N ARG A 697 9.26 2.49 24.00
CA ARG A 697 8.74 3.83 23.70
C ARG A 697 9.55 4.96 24.34
N GLY A 698 10.70 4.67 24.95
CA GLY A 698 11.54 5.68 25.62
C GLY A 698 10.90 6.32 26.85
N VAL A 699 9.87 5.68 27.43
CA VAL A 699 9.16 6.17 28.61
C VAL A 699 9.99 5.82 29.85
N VAL A 700 10.49 6.84 30.55
CA VAL A 700 11.28 6.67 31.78
C VAL A 700 10.36 6.36 32.95
N LEU A 701 10.41 5.13 33.47
CA LEU A 701 9.66 4.74 34.66
C LEU A 701 10.27 5.43 35.90
N GLY A 702 9.52 6.34 36.52
CA GLY A 702 9.96 7.04 37.73
C GLY A 702 10.04 6.11 38.95
N MET A 703 11.22 6.01 39.57
CA MET A 703 11.31 5.49 40.94
C MET A 703 10.74 6.55 41.88
N GLY A 704 9.49 6.38 42.33
CA GLY A 704 8.91 7.23 43.37
C GLY A 704 9.72 7.18 44.66
N GLY A 705 10.65 8.12 44.82
CA GLY A 705 11.35 8.41 46.06
C GLY A 705 10.63 9.54 46.78
N GLU A 706 9.95 9.22 47.88
CA GLU A 706 9.58 10.23 48.87
C GLU A 706 10.85 10.72 49.57
N GLU A 707 11.09 12.03 49.52
CA GLU A 707 12.09 12.68 50.36
C GLU A 707 11.74 12.51 51.85
N GLY A 708 12.67 11.93 52.61
CA GLY A 708 12.84 12.25 54.03
C GLY A 708 12.08 11.41 55.06
N ARG A 709 12.57 10.19 55.35
CA ARG A 709 13.05 9.74 56.69
C ARG A 709 13.25 8.22 56.74
N GLY A 710 14.45 7.82 57.15
CA GLY A 710 14.79 6.61 57.94
C GLY A 710 14.11 5.27 57.64
N CYS A 711 14.95 4.28 57.25
CA CYS A 711 14.71 2.84 57.32
C CYS A 711 13.61 2.23 56.42
N GLY A 712 14.06 1.62 55.32
CA GLY A 712 13.75 0.23 54.96
C GLY A 712 12.29 -0.14 54.69
N SER A 713 11.84 0.04 53.45
CA SER A 713 10.90 -0.88 52.79
C SER A 713 10.94 -0.71 51.27
N GLY A 714 11.97 -1.31 50.67
CA GLY A 714 12.00 -1.54 49.22
C GLY A 714 10.89 -2.50 48.78
N VAL A 715 10.43 -2.35 47.54
CA VAL A 715 9.58 -3.34 46.87
C VAL A 715 10.38 -4.64 46.77
N ARG A 716 10.08 -5.60 47.66
CA ARG A 716 10.54 -6.97 47.50
C ARG A 716 9.60 -7.66 46.52
N VAL A 717 9.98 -7.67 45.24
CA VAL A 717 9.59 -8.78 44.37
C VAL A 717 10.19 -10.03 45.02
N ARG A 718 9.36 -11.01 45.39
CA ARG A 718 9.88 -12.29 45.93
C ARG A 718 10.84 -12.89 44.90
N GLU A 719 12.12 -12.90 45.23
CA GLU A 719 13.11 -13.78 44.61
C GLU A 719 12.58 -15.21 44.69
N GLY A 720 12.14 -15.73 43.55
CA GLY A 720 11.44 -16.99 43.45
C GLY A 720 10.79 -17.20 42.07
N VAL A 721 10.57 -16.13 41.30
CA VAL A 721 9.99 -16.22 39.95
C VAL A 721 11.00 -15.86 38.83
N ILE A 722 12.18 -15.35 39.18
CA ILE A 722 13.29 -15.13 38.22
C ILE A 722 14.34 -16.24 38.41
N CYS A 723 13.97 -17.48 38.09
CA CYS A 723 14.94 -18.55 37.88
C CYS A 723 14.38 -19.57 36.89
N GLY A 724 14.47 -19.22 35.61
CA GLY A 724 14.13 -20.06 34.47
C GLY A 724 14.92 -19.64 33.24
N ARG A 725 16.24 -19.86 33.27
CA ARG A 725 17.20 -19.82 32.15
C ARG A 725 17.00 -18.74 31.07
N TYR A 726 17.58 -17.57 31.29
CA TYR A 726 18.35 -16.88 30.25
C TYR A 726 19.62 -16.31 30.88
N HIS A 727 20.68 -17.14 30.89
CA HIS A 727 22.03 -16.62 30.94
C HIS A 727 22.39 -16.20 29.52
N TRP A 728 22.63 -14.91 29.31
CA TRP A 728 23.66 -14.50 28.36
C TRP A 728 24.42 -13.34 29.00
N HIS A 729 25.70 -13.60 29.28
CA HIS A 729 26.62 -12.67 29.91
C HIS A 729 26.92 -11.50 28.97
N GLY A 730 26.85 -10.30 29.52
CA GLY A 730 27.39 -9.10 28.91
C GLY A 730 28.91 -9.09 28.96
N GLY A 731 29.48 -8.72 27.82
CA GLY A 731 30.82 -8.18 27.58
C GLY A 731 30.68 -7.19 26.42
#